data_AF-A0A847GRR4-F1
#
_entry.id   AF-A0A847GRR4-F1
#
_cell.length_a   1.000
_cell.length_b   1.000
_cell.length_c   1.000
_cell.angle_alpha   90.00
_cell.angle_beta   90.00
_cell.angle_gamma   90.00
#
_symmetry.space_group_name_H-M   'P 1'
#
loop_
_entity.id
_entity.type
_entity.pdbx_description
1 polymer ?
#
loop_
_entity_poly.entity_id
_entity_poly.type
_entity_poly.pdbx_seq_one_letter_code
_entity_poly.pdbx_strand_id
1 'polypeptide(L)'
;MNALLFAMLVVTAQSDLPASGLFDLGSGQSAVWEGCTRVTRDQVFSPQAGFGWQSKDGLTACVRAHTAMVENRSRGRDEPPPIWTNPITEDAILGDCENAFLFQAPPGDYEVYVLCGASEALSAQYFDFTVQVGDDRQRVQFEGGYRFRAVRFRARAGAEPLAVQFTPRSKWAVCALLIWQAADAARVQQQLIAPLEEWTFRMPPAEWAQWQEDPEPDSGPAPALSDADRQRGFVVSSRHYLECVYPHTQPRPADIQPTLRLFATPGEYEPMSFVVHPVRDLRDARVTVSDLGPVPARNIDVRRVRFLRARPNYTVRYRYRVVPDVLERFQSLDLAAGENARFWITAHVPDDAPGGTYRGAVTFECSGGKVELPVTLRILPFTLRDDPGKLFGIYYRHPYDLAARATDDVSRKYFRRRAELEHADMVAHGTRNAVLSCGSSAADAEGNFQFRWELLADQIELWRKFAFRGPIVMHISTGAIYRKYVKEPYGSHLRGVQDPPEAFGRELTALVKAIEAERTKRGWPEFLYYPVDEPSTDPAAVNFMAKVLQACRDAGVRTYVTADPTHDPFAPLRPLIDVWCTQPFAPDRETIQADMRTRGVEYWCYPNHVNGENDHTPVTGARMTYGFGFWRSGFLTLIPWIYSSSTGDPFNYLDGPSMDFFNRHEPDGTPIPVALWEAYREGYDDYRYVYTLEQLIAEAKQRPQAACQDAAAAAQRELQAVWDAIRVQAKYKYDGLWSPAEFDVYRWLIAQQILSVQQALAP
;
A
#
# COMPACT_ATOMS: atom_id res chain seq x y z
N MET A 1 25.73 -1.67 38.09
CA MET A 1 25.38 -2.70 39.09
C MET A 1 23.94 -3.08 38.82
N ASN A 2 23.57 -4.16 38.15
CA ASN A 2 24.17 -5.48 37.99
C ASN A 2 24.36 -5.84 36.51
N ALA A 3 25.57 -6.30 36.18
CA ALA A 3 25.90 -6.94 34.93
C ALA A 3 25.60 -8.45 35.08
N LEU A 4 24.81 -9.02 34.17
CA LEU A 4 24.64 -10.47 34.06
C LEU A 4 25.41 -10.93 32.82
N LEU A 5 26.56 -11.54 33.09
CA LEU A 5 27.40 -12.26 32.15
C LEU A 5 26.57 -13.32 31.43
N PHE A 6 26.53 -13.27 30.11
CA PHE A 6 26.32 -14.46 29.29
C PHE A 6 27.61 -15.28 29.36
N ALA A 7 27.58 -16.38 30.12
CA ALA A 7 28.68 -17.31 30.20
C ALA A 7 28.86 -18.03 28.86
N MET A 8 30.02 -17.82 28.23
CA MET A 8 30.57 -18.70 27.21
C MET A 8 30.71 -20.11 27.79
N LEU A 9 29.95 -21.05 27.27
CA LEU A 9 30.21 -22.48 27.46
C LEU A 9 30.96 -22.98 26.24
N VAL A 10 32.29 -23.01 26.36
CA VAL A 10 33.19 -23.69 25.44
C VAL A 10 32.95 -25.19 25.62
N VAL A 11 32.28 -25.81 24.64
CA VAL A 11 32.36 -27.26 24.43
C VAL A 11 33.29 -27.48 23.24
N THR A 12 34.56 -27.78 23.53
CA THR A 12 35.46 -28.37 22.56
C THR A 12 35.10 -29.86 22.40
N ALA A 13 34.32 -30.17 21.38
CA ALA A 13 34.26 -31.50 20.79
C ALA A 13 34.77 -31.38 19.35
N GLN A 14 35.97 -31.89 19.10
CA GLN A 14 36.45 -32.14 17.75
C GLN A 14 35.64 -33.28 17.12
N SER A 15 35.27 -33.06 15.85
CA SER A 15 34.93 -34.04 14.82
C SER A 15 33.79 -35.03 15.12
N ASP A 16 32.56 -34.57 14.86
CA ASP A 16 31.63 -35.24 13.95
C ASP A 16 30.79 -34.13 13.32
N LEU A 17 31.21 -33.63 12.16
CA LEU A 17 30.35 -32.77 11.35
C LEU A 17 29.12 -33.63 11.00
N PRO A 18 27.89 -33.26 11.39
CA PRO A 18 26.73 -33.95 10.87
C PRO A 18 26.78 -33.92 9.34
N ALA A 19 26.22 -34.96 8.71
CA ALA A 19 26.10 -35.15 7.26
C ALA A 19 25.20 -34.09 6.56
N SER A 20 25.19 -32.85 7.05
CA SER A 20 24.42 -31.69 6.65
C SER A 20 25.30 -30.67 5.90
N GLY A 21 24.75 -30.07 4.85
CA GLY A 21 25.39 -28.99 4.09
C GLY A 21 24.71 -27.66 4.40
N LEU A 22 25.38 -26.79 5.15
CA LEU A 22 24.93 -25.43 5.44
C LEU A 22 25.76 -24.47 4.60
N PHE A 23 25.18 -23.91 3.55
CA PHE A 23 25.89 -23.11 2.56
C PHE A 23 25.39 -21.67 2.55
N ASP A 24 26.33 -20.75 2.75
CA ASP A 24 26.14 -19.30 2.66
C ASP A 24 26.62 -18.85 1.28
N LEU A 25 25.69 -18.43 0.42
CA LEU A 25 25.90 -18.23 -1.00
C LEU A 25 26.09 -16.75 -1.33
N GLY A 26 27.31 -16.36 -1.67
CA GLY A 26 27.54 -14.99 -2.08
C GLY A 26 28.99 -14.64 -2.40
N SER A 27 29.46 -13.50 -1.88
CA SER A 27 30.75 -12.94 -2.28
C SER A 27 31.91 -13.55 -1.50
N GLY A 28 33.14 -13.38 -2.01
CA GLY A 28 34.35 -13.77 -1.27
C GLY A 28 34.70 -12.85 -0.08
N GLN A 29 33.98 -11.72 0.09
CA GLN A 29 34.35 -10.64 1.01
C GLN A 29 33.30 -10.37 2.11
N SER A 30 32.11 -10.94 2.00
CA SER A 30 31.00 -10.83 2.96
C SER A 30 31.28 -11.58 4.25
N ALA A 31 30.51 -11.34 5.31
CA ALA A 31 30.45 -12.22 6.46
C ALA A 31 29.93 -13.61 6.06
N VAL A 32 30.10 -14.60 6.95
CA VAL A 32 29.51 -15.93 6.80
C VAL A 32 28.83 -16.25 8.11
N TRP A 33 27.60 -16.75 8.05
CA TRP A 33 26.90 -17.17 9.24
C TRP A 33 27.64 -18.29 9.95
N GLU A 34 27.72 -18.22 11.28
CA GLU A 34 28.46 -19.19 12.08
C GLU A 34 27.97 -20.62 11.80
N GLY A 35 28.89 -21.52 11.47
CA GLY A 35 28.58 -22.91 11.09
C GLY A 35 28.20 -23.13 9.62
N CYS A 36 28.06 -22.07 8.82
CA CYS A 36 27.88 -22.18 7.38
C CYS A 36 29.22 -22.20 6.62
N THR A 37 29.21 -22.84 5.46
CA THR A 37 30.32 -22.87 4.50
C THR A 37 30.07 -21.82 3.43
N ARG A 38 31.05 -20.93 3.22
CA ARG A 38 30.97 -19.93 2.14
C ARG A 38 31.02 -20.61 0.77
N VAL A 39 30.08 -20.25 -0.08
CA VAL A 39 30.09 -20.59 -1.50
C VAL A 39 30.05 -19.34 -2.35
N THR A 40 31.02 -19.23 -3.26
CA THR A 40 31.05 -18.15 -4.25
C THR A 40 30.61 -18.66 -5.62
N ARG A 41 30.29 -17.74 -6.54
CA ARG A 41 29.98 -18.07 -7.94
C ARG A 41 31.05 -18.88 -8.68
N ASP A 42 32.30 -18.84 -8.20
CA ASP A 42 33.44 -19.49 -8.84
C ASP A 42 33.64 -20.94 -8.37
N GLN A 43 32.91 -21.37 -7.33
CA GLN A 43 33.00 -22.72 -6.79
C GLN A 43 32.12 -23.69 -7.57
N VAL A 44 32.68 -24.24 -8.65
CA VAL A 44 32.05 -25.30 -9.44
C VAL A 44 32.17 -26.65 -8.72
N PHE A 45 31.13 -27.48 -8.80
CA PHE A 45 31.08 -28.79 -8.18
C PHE A 45 32.26 -29.68 -8.59
N SER A 46 32.86 -30.35 -7.62
CA SER A 46 33.77 -31.46 -7.84
C SER A 46 33.49 -32.58 -6.82
N PRO A 47 33.62 -33.86 -7.19
CA PRO A 47 33.44 -34.98 -6.25
C PRO A 47 34.36 -34.89 -5.02
N GLN A 48 35.53 -34.27 -5.16
CA GLN A 48 36.49 -34.08 -4.07
C GLN A 48 36.03 -33.02 -3.06
N ALA A 49 35.45 -31.91 -3.53
CA ALA A 49 34.89 -30.89 -2.66
C ALA A 49 33.54 -31.31 -2.07
N GLY A 50 32.79 -32.16 -2.79
CA GLY A 50 31.49 -32.67 -2.37
C GLY A 50 30.34 -31.65 -2.50
N PHE A 51 30.60 -30.43 -2.96
CA PHE A 51 29.56 -29.44 -3.26
C PHE A 51 30.03 -28.41 -4.30
N GLY A 52 29.08 -27.65 -4.86
CA GLY A 52 29.35 -26.52 -5.74
C GLY A 52 28.30 -26.30 -6.82
N TRP A 53 28.47 -25.25 -7.61
CA TRP A 53 27.61 -24.95 -8.76
C TRP A 53 27.89 -25.92 -9.92
N GLN A 54 26.85 -26.30 -10.67
CA GLN A 54 27.01 -27.12 -11.86
C GLN A 54 27.81 -26.38 -12.95
N SER A 55 27.59 -25.08 -13.11
CA SER A 55 28.42 -24.19 -13.94
C SER A 55 28.57 -22.82 -13.27
N LYS A 56 29.64 -22.10 -13.62
CA LYS A 56 29.80 -20.68 -13.26
C LYS A 56 29.11 -19.71 -14.24
N ASP A 57 28.62 -20.24 -15.37
CA ASP A 57 28.01 -19.44 -16.42
C ASP A 57 26.74 -18.75 -15.92
N GLY A 58 26.55 -17.48 -16.31
CA GLY A 58 25.41 -16.66 -15.88
C GLY A 58 25.46 -16.21 -14.41
N LEU A 59 26.45 -16.65 -13.61
CA LEU A 59 26.50 -16.34 -12.19
C LEU A 59 27.15 -14.98 -11.89
N THR A 60 26.46 -14.21 -11.07
CA THR A 60 26.93 -12.96 -10.48
C THR A 60 26.71 -12.98 -8.97
N ALA A 61 27.38 -12.10 -8.24
CA ALA A 61 27.19 -11.94 -6.82
C ALA A 61 26.91 -10.47 -6.51
N CYS A 62 25.99 -10.21 -5.58
CA CYS A 62 25.74 -8.89 -5.00
C CYS A 62 26.11 -8.91 -3.52
N VAL A 63 26.61 -7.80 -2.98
CA VAL A 63 26.93 -7.69 -1.55
C VAL A 63 26.67 -6.27 -1.05
N ARG A 64 25.80 -6.16 -0.06
CA ARG A 64 25.45 -4.93 0.61
C ARG A 64 25.01 -5.20 2.05
N ALA A 65 25.91 -4.97 2.99
CA ALA A 65 25.58 -5.03 4.41
C ALA A 65 24.79 -3.79 4.87
N HIS A 66 23.75 -4.03 5.66
CA HIS A 66 22.93 -3.04 6.32
C HIS A 66 22.83 -3.35 7.82
N THR A 67 23.91 -3.04 8.54
CA THR A 67 24.10 -3.41 9.95
C THR A 67 24.15 -2.22 10.90
N ALA A 68 23.99 -0.99 10.38
CA ALA A 68 24.04 0.23 11.15
C ALA A 68 23.08 1.29 10.61
N MET A 69 22.79 2.27 11.46
CA MET A 69 22.11 3.51 11.09
C MET A 69 22.85 4.23 9.96
N VAL A 70 22.11 4.90 9.09
CA VAL A 70 22.61 5.59 7.91
C VAL A 70 22.33 7.09 8.02
N GLU A 71 23.34 7.91 7.76
CA GLU A 71 23.19 9.36 7.67
C GLU A 71 22.27 9.74 6.50
N ASN A 72 21.10 10.31 6.80
CA ASN A 72 20.26 10.95 5.79
C ASN A 72 20.58 12.44 5.74
N ARG A 73 21.48 12.83 4.83
CA ARG A 73 21.89 14.22 4.61
C ARG A 73 20.72 15.12 4.17
N SER A 74 19.78 14.59 3.41
CA SER A 74 18.60 15.32 2.94
C SER A 74 17.71 15.78 4.10
N ARG A 75 17.60 14.96 5.15
CA ARG A 75 16.81 15.25 6.36
C ARG A 75 17.66 15.76 7.53
N GLY A 76 18.97 15.62 7.47
CA GLY A 76 19.89 16.04 8.53
C GLY A 76 19.85 15.18 9.79
N ARG A 77 19.57 13.89 9.66
CA ARG A 77 19.47 12.95 10.79
C ARG A 77 19.87 11.54 10.37
N ASP A 78 20.23 10.72 11.34
CA ASP A 78 20.44 9.29 11.12
C ASP A 78 19.10 8.53 11.12
N GLU A 79 18.95 7.65 10.15
CA GLU A 79 17.78 6.78 10.00
C GLU A 79 18.19 5.30 9.91
N PRO A 80 17.28 4.35 10.17
CA PRO A 80 17.55 2.94 9.95
C PRO A 80 17.91 2.72 8.47
N PRO A 81 18.67 1.67 8.14
CA PRO A 81 18.87 1.28 6.76
C PRO A 81 17.54 0.87 6.07
N PRO A 82 17.52 0.69 4.73
CA PRO A 82 16.34 0.22 4.03
C PRO A 82 15.81 -1.14 4.49
N ILE A 83 16.71 -2.00 4.99
CA ILE A 83 16.46 -3.26 5.68
C ILE A 83 17.60 -3.50 6.67
N TRP A 84 17.42 -4.41 7.60
CA TRP A 84 18.53 -4.92 8.42
C TRP A 84 19.01 -6.26 7.91
N THR A 85 20.29 -6.37 7.54
CA THR A 85 20.87 -7.64 7.06
C THR A 85 21.51 -8.42 8.21
N ASN A 86 21.67 -9.71 7.99
CA ASN A 86 22.54 -10.60 8.74
C ASN A 86 23.61 -11.19 7.79
N PRO A 87 24.58 -11.98 8.27
CA PRO A 87 25.61 -12.56 7.39
C PRO A 87 25.09 -13.32 6.16
N ILE A 88 23.94 -14.00 6.24
CA ILE A 88 23.33 -14.69 5.09
C ILE A 88 22.65 -13.70 4.13
N THR A 89 22.00 -12.67 4.67
CA THR A 89 21.16 -11.78 3.86
C THR A 89 21.89 -10.55 3.35
N GLU A 90 23.15 -10.31 3.74
CA GLU A 90 23.95 -9.20 3.22
C GLU A 90 24.45 -9.43 1.80
N ASP A 91 24.45 -10.67 1.30
CA ASP A 91 24.82 -11.02 -0.06
C ASP A 91 23.91 -12.08 -0.69
N ALA A 92 24.11 -12.31 -1.99
CA ALA A 92 23.43 -13.34 -2.74
C ALA A 92 24.20 -13.70 -4.01
N ILE A 93 23.97 -14.91 -4.51
CA ILE A 93 24.27 -15.29 -5.89
C ILE A 93 23.03 -15.08 -6.76
N LEU A 94 23.24 -14.44 -7.91
CA LEU A 94 22.21 -14.21 -8.93
C LEU A 94 22.56 -14.99 -10.20
N GLY A 95 21.54 -15.51 -10.88
CA GLY A 95 21.68 -16.11 -12.21
C GLY A 95 20.55 -15.76 -13.16
N ASP A 96 20.88 -15.73 -14.45
CA ASP A 96 19.98 -15.44 -15.56
C ASP A 96 19.72 -16.63 -16.50
N CYS A 97 20.36 -17.77 -16.23
CA CYS A 97 20.14 -19.03 -16.93
C CYS A 97 19.84 -20.17 -15.96
N GLU A 98 19.41 -21.31 -16.49
CA GLU A 98 19.25 -22.53 -15.71
C GLU A 98 20.60 -22.95 -15.11
N ASN A 99 20.60 -23.31 -13.83
CA ASN A 99 21.77 -23.81 -13.12
C ASN A 99 21.34 -24.66 -11.93
N ALA A 100 22.25 -25.43 -11.35
CA ALA A 100 22.00 -26.22 -10.16
C ALA A 100 23.13 -26.07 -9.15
N PHE A 101 22.80 -26.09 -7.88
CA PHE A 101 23.76 -26.35 -6.82
C PHE A 101 23.73 -27.84 -6.47
N LEU A 102 24.91 -28.47 -6.47
CA LEU A 102 25.08 -29.89 -6.24
C LEU A 102 25.71 -30.12 -4.86
N PHE A 103 25.20 -31.10 -4.11
CA PHE A 103 25.73 -31.51 -2.81
C PHE A 103 25.78 -33.03 -2.71
N GLN A 104 26.99 -33.59 -2.52
CA GLN A 104 27.23 -35.00 -2.27
C GLN A 104 26.92 -35.34 -0.81
N ALA A 105 25.63 -35.49 -0.52
CA ALA A 105 25.15 -35.94 0.78
C ALA A 105 25.27 -37.48 0.93
N PRO A 106 25.53 -38.00 2.14
CA PRO A 106 25.35 -39.42 2.43
C PRO A 106 23.92 -39.89 2.13
N PRO A 107 23.71 -41.19 1.79
CA PRO A 107 22.37 -41.70 1.55
C PRO A 107 21.44 -41.52 2.75
N GLY A 108 20.23 -41.00 2.53
CA GLY A 108 19.28 -40.74 3.60
C GLY A 108 18.18 -39.76 3.19
N ASP A 109 17.27 -39.48 4.12
CA ASP A 109 16.20 -38.50 3.93
C ASP A 109 16.63 -37.14 4.51
N TYR A 110 16.35 -36.07 3.77
CA TYR A 110 16.82 -34.72 4.01
C TYR A 110 15.68 -33.69 3.92
N GLU A 111 15.81 -32.64 4.71
CA GLU A 111 15.06 -31.40 4.56
C GLU A 111 16.01 -30.35 3.95
N VAL A 112 15.50 -29.59 2.98
CA VAL A 112 16.24 -28.56 2.25
C VAL A 112 15.51 -27.23 2.42
N TYR A 113 16.23 -26.23 2.93
CA TYR A 113 15.75 -24.85 3.05
C TYR A 113 16.56 -23.95 2.13
N VAL A 114 15.85 -23.19 1.29
CA VAL A 114 16.45 -22.26 0.34
C VAL A 114 15.97 -20.86 0.67
N LEU A 115 16.90 -19.97 1.02
CA LEU A 115 16.61 -18.55 1.21
C LEU A 115 16.94 -17.79 -0.06
N CYS A 116 15.91 -17.27 -0.71
CA CYS A 116 15.99 -16.45 -1.91
C CYS A 116 15.88 -14.97 -1.56
N GLY A 117 16.60 -14.10 -2.26
CA GLY A 117 16.53 -12.66 -2.05
C GLY A 117 17.82 -11.94 -2.43
N ALA A 118 17.86 -10.64 -2.21
CA ALA A 118 19.05 -9.82 -2.39
C ALA A 118 18.99 -8.59 -1.48
N SER A 119 20.14 -8.16 -0.95
CA SER A 119 20.29 -6.93 -0.16
C SER A 119 20.46 -5.67 -0.99
N GLU A 120 20.66 -5.76 -2.30
CA GLU A 120 20.72 -4.60 -3.17
C GLU A 120 19.32 -4.17 -3.63
N ALA A 121 19.10 -2.87 -3.87
CA ALA A 121 17.75 -2.37 -4.20
C ALA A 121 17.12 -3.01 -5.44
N LEU A 122 17.92 -3.25 -6.49
CA LEU A 122 17.54 -3.89 -7.77
C LEU A 122 16.16 -3.47 -8.31
N SER A 123 15.76 -2.21 -8.10
CA SER A 123 14.35 -1.77 -8.15
C SER A 123 13.58 -2.07 -9.44
N ALA A 124 14.27 -2.18 -10.57
CA ALA A 124 13.68 -2.48 -11.88
C ALA A 124 13.76 -3.97 -12.27
N GLN A 125 14.11 -4.84 -11.34
CA GLN A 125 14.10 -6.30 -11.51
C GLN A 125 12.86 -6.89 -10.88
N TYR A 126 12.20 -7.79 -11.59
CA TYR A 126 11.23 -8.73 -11.04
C TYR A 126 11.84 -10.12 -11.10
N PHE A 127 12.01 -10.77 -9.95
CA PHE A 127 12.50 -12.13 -9.87
C PHE A 127 11.33 -13.09 -10.05
N ASP A 128 11.48 -14.05 -10.97
CA ASP A 128 10.49 -15.07 -11.29
C ASP A 128 11.23 -16.31 -11.78
N PHE A 129 11.23 -17.35 -10.94
CA PHE A 129 11.98 -18.57 -11.19
C PHE A 129 11.36 -19.75 -10.44
N THR A 130 11.79 -20.95 -10.80
CA THR A 130 11.41 -22.18 -10.11
C THR A 130 12.64 -22.75 -9.41
N VAL A 131 12.46 -23.09 -8.13
CA VAL A 131 13.40 -23.93 -7.38
C VAL A 131 12.87 -25.36 -7.41
N GLN A 132 13.71 -26.30 -7.79
CA GLN A 132 13.37 -27.71 -7.87
C GLN A 132 14.37 -28.55 -7.07
N VAL A 133 13.85 -29.50 -6.29
CA VAL A 133 14.64 -30.50 -5.58
C VAL A 133 13.95 -31.86 -5.78
N GLY A 134 14.61 -32.76 -6.51
CA GLY A 134 13.97 -34.00 -6.97
C GLY A 134 12.78 -33.70 -7.89
N ASP A 135 11.61 -34.24 -7.55
CA ASP A 135 10.36 -34.03 -8.29
C ASP A 135 9.55 -32.82 -7.79
N ASP A 136 9.87 -32.27 -6.62
CA ASP A 136 9.16 -31.12 -6.05
C ASP A 136 9.67 -29.80 -6.64
N ARG A 137 8.74 -28.93 -7.00
CA ARG A 137 8.98 -27.67 -7.72
C ARG A 137 8.16 -26.57 -7.09
N GLN A 138 8.84 -25.51 -6.64
CA GLN A 138 8.20 -24.32 -6.09
C GLN A 138 8.62 -23.07 -6.86
N ARG A 139 7.64 -22.27 -7.26
CA ARG A 139 7.88 -21.00 -7.95
C ARG A 139 8.12 -19.89 -6.93
N VAL A 140 9.16 -19.09 -7.14
CA VAL A 140 9.56 -17.97 -6.28
C VAL A 140 9.44 -16.68 -7.07
N GLN A 141 8.76 -15.69 -6.48
CA GLN A 141 8.47 -14.41 -7.11
C GLN A 141 8.61 -13.24 -6.11
N PHE A 142 9.32 -12.19 -6.50
CA PHE A 142 9.43 -10.93 -5.73
C PHE A 142 9.95 -9.78 -6.60
N GLU A 143 9.61 -8.53 -6.22
CA GLU A 143 10.08 -7.32 -6.90
C GLU A 143 11.30 -6.73 -6.20
N GLY A 144 12.24 -6.20 -6.98
CA GLY A 144 13.45 -5.58 -6.48
C GLY A 144 14.30 -6.53 -5.64
N GLY A 145 15.27 -5.98 -4.92
CA GLY A 145 15.79 -6.63 -3.73
C GLY A 145 15.18 -6.01 -2.48
N TYR A 146 15.88 -6.13 -1.35
CA TYR A 146 15.36 -5.90 0.00
C TYR A 146 14.21 -6.83 0.41
N ARG A 147 13.96 -7.89 -0.35
CA ARG A 147 12.90 -8.86 -0.10
C ARG A 147 13.48 -10.26 -0.10
N PHE A 148 13.01 -11.07 0.84
CA PHE A 148 13.46 -12.45 1.01
C PHE A 148 12.27 -13.41 0.95
N ARG A 149 12.50 -14.61 0.43
CA ARG A 149 11.52 -15.70 0.33
C ARG A 149 12.20 -17.00 0.69
N ALA A 150 11.61 -17.74 1.62
CA ALA A 150 12.08 -19.07 1.98
C ALA A 150 11.20 -20.13 1.30
N VAL A 151 11.82 -21.15 0.72
CA VAL A 151 11.13 -22.36 0.24
C VAL A 151 11.78 -23.59 0.87
N ARG A 152 10.96 -24.62 1.11
CA ARG A 152 11.39 -25.85 1.78
C ARG A 152 11.01 -27.08 0.96
N PHE A 153 11.90 -28.06 0.93
CA PHE A 153 11.72 -29.32 0.20
C PHE A 153 12.12 -30.50 1.06
N ARG A 154 11.52 -31.65 0.77
CA ARG A 154 12.02 -32.95 1.23
C ARG A 154 12.73 -33.65 0.09
N ALA A 155 13.88 -34.23 0.39
CA ALA A 155 14.67 -34.93 -0.60
C ALA A 155 15.23 -36.24 -0.03
N ARG A 156 15.54 -37.17 -0.93
CA ARG A 156 16.26 -38.39 -0.58
C ARG A 156 17.58 -38.42 -1.33
N ALA A 157 18.68 -38.43 -0.60
CA ALA A 157 20.02 -38.56 -1.15
C ALA A 157 20.35 -40.04 -1.41
N GLY A 158 21.01 -40.31 -2.53
CA GLY A 158 21.46 -41.63 -2.96
C GLY A 158 22.95 -41.64 -3.27
N ALA A 159 23.35 -42.32 -4.35
CA ALA A 159 24.73 -42.27 -4.83
C ALA A 159 25.04 -40.95 -5.58
N GLU A 160 24.07 -40.44 -6.31
CA GLU A 160 24.18 -39.18 -7.05
C GLU A 160 24.08 -37.96 -6.09
N PRO A 161 24.78 -36.85 -6.41
CA PRO A 161 24.63 -35.60 -5.67
C PRO A 161 23.18 -35.11 -5.66
N LEU A 162 22.75 -34.59 -4.51
CA LEU A 162 21.49 -33.86 -4.40
C LEU A 162 21.61 -32.56 -5.20
N ALA A 163 20.66 -32.32 -6.11
CA ALA A 163 20.60 -31.11 -6.92
C ALA A 163 19.48 -30.18 -6.44
N VAL A 164 19.84 -28.92 -6.19
CA VAL A 164 18.90 -27.80 -6.06
C VAL A 164 18.96 -27.00 -7.36
N GLN A 165 17.96 -27.19 -8.22
CA GLN A 165 17.89 -26.62 -9.55
C GLN A 165 17.15 -25.28 -9.52
N PHE A 166 17.67 -24.31 -10.26
CA PHE A 166 17.08 -22.99 -10.44
C PHE A 166 16.79 -22.76 -11.91
N THR A 167 15.50 -22.64 -12.27
CA THR A 167 15.07 -22.38 -13.64
C THR A 167 14.44 -20.99 -13.72
N PRO A 168 15.13 -19.98 -14.30
CA PRO A 168 14.58 -18.63 -14.38
C PRO A 168 13.54 -18.50 -15.49
N ARG A 169 12.46 -17.75 -15.21
CA ARG A 169 11.68 -17.05 -16.25
C ARG A 169 12.24 -15.65 -16.48
N SER A 170 12.69 -14.99 -15.40
CA SER A 170 13.47 -13.75 -15.45
C SER A 170 14.88 -14.02 -14.93
N LYS A 171 15.14 -13.77 -13.65
CA LYS A 171 16.36 -14.13 -12.93
C LYS A 171 16.00 -14.82 -11.62
N TRP A 172 16.97 -15.54 -11.06
CA TRP A 172 16.91 -16.06 -9.69
C TRP A 172 17.96 -15.39 -8.80
N ALA A 173 17.69 -15.32 -7.50
CA ALA A 173 18.64 -14.84 -6.49
C ALA A 173 18.52 -15.71 -5.23
N VAL A 174 19.66 -16.16 -4.71
CA VAL A 174 19.74 -17.06 -3.57
C VAL A 174 20.86 -16.65 -2.62
N CYS A 175 20.52 -16.59 -1.33
CA CYS A 175 21.39 -16.23 -0.22
C CYS A 175 21.95 -17.46 0.49
N ALA A 176 21.12 -18.51 0.67
CA ALA A 176 21.57 -19.70 1.39
C ALA A 176 20.87 -20.99 0.94
N LEU A 177 21.59 -22.09 1.10
CA LEU A 177 21.10 -23.47 0.99
C LEU A 177 21.46 -24.22 2.27
N LEU A 178 20.45 -24.56 3.06
CA LEU A 178 20.62 -25.28 4.33
C LEU A 178 19.99 -26.66 4.17
N ILE A 179 20.79 -27.71 4.23
CA ILE A 179 20.40 -29.09 3.94
C ILE A 179 20.78 -29.96 5.14
N TRP A 180 19.81 -30.60 5.78
CA TRP A 180 20.06 -31.45 6.97
C TRP A 180 19.24 -32.73 6.92
N GLN A 181 19.70 -33.76 7.64
CA GLN A 181 18.98 -35.03 7.73
C GLN A 181 17.63 -34.83 8.41
N ALA A 182 16.58 -35.50 7.93
CA ALA A 182 15.23 -35.36 8.48
C ALA A 182 15.15 -35.67 9.99
N ALA A 183 16.04 -36.54 10.50
CA ALA A 183 16.15 -36.86 11.93
C ALA A 183 16.55 -35.65 12.80
N ASP A 184 17.24 -34.65 12.23
CA ASP A 184 17.71 -33.44 12.91
C ASP A 184 16.72 -32.27 12.83
N ALA A 185 15.58 -32.43 12.18
CA ALA A 185 14.71 -31.31 11.79
C ALA A 185 14.27 -30.42 12.97
N ALA A 186 13.87 -31.01 14.09
CA ALA A 186 13.45 -30.24 15.27
C ALA A 186 14.61 -29.40 15.84
N ARG A 187 15.81 -29.98 15.91
CA ARG A 187 17.02 -29.31 16.41
C ARG A 187 17.44 -28.16 15.49
N VAL A 188 17.50 -28.42 14.17
CA VAL A 188 17.88 -27.40 13.18
C VAL A 188 16.85 -26.28 13.09
N GLN A 189 15.56 -26.61 13.17
CA GLN A 189 14.50 -25.60 13.22
C GLN A 189 14.69 -24.67 14.42
N GLN A 190 14.97 -25.22 15.60
CA GLN A 190 15.11 -24.42 16.83
C GLN A 190 16.42 -23.62 16.87
N GLN A 191 17.54 -24.24 16.49
CA GLN A 191 18.88 -23.68 16.70
C GLN A 191 19.38 -22.80 15.55
N LEU A 192 18.88 -23.01 14.33
CA LEU A 192 19.36 -22.32 13.13
C LEU A 192 18.25 -21.58 12.40
N ILE A 193 17.18 -22.28 12.00
CA ILE A 193 16.18 -21.69 11.11
C ILE A 193 15.34 -20.63 11.81
N ALA A 194 14.83 -20.89 13.01
CA ALA A 194 14.03 -19.90 13.74
C ALA A 194 14.81 -18.61 14.07
N PRO A 195 16.06 -18.65 14.56
CA PRO A 195 16.88 -17.45 14.72
C PRO A 195 17.15 -16.70 13.41
N LEU A 196 17.42 -17.43 12.32
CA LEU A 196 17.63 -16.84 10.99
C LEU A 196 16.37 -16.14 10.46
N GLU A 197 15.22 -16.81 10.53
CA GLU A 197 13.92 -16.27 10.12
C GLU A 197 13.52 -15.06 10.98
N GLU A 198 13.75 -15.11 12.30
CA GLU A 198 13.46 -14.00 13.21
C GLU A 198 14.29 -12.75 12.84
N TRP A 199 15.59 -12.89 12.57
CA TRP A 199 16.38 -11.74 12.11
C TRP A 199 15.92 -11.27 10.73
N THR A 200 15.76 -12.19 9.78
CA THR A 200 15.49 -11.87 8.37
C THR A 200 14.13 -11.21 8.16
N PHE A 201 13.07 -11.71 8.80
CA PHE A 201 11.70 -11.26 8.57
C PHE A 201 11.17 -10.33 9.67
N ARG A 202 11.89 -10.16 10.78
CA ARG A 202 11.57 -9.14 11.80
C ARG A 202 12.62 -8.05 11.86
N MET A 203 13.76 -8.30 12.48
CA MET A 203 14.93 -7.40 12.60
C MET A 203 15.98 -8.03 13.52
N PRO A 204 17.23 -7.50 13.56
CA PRO A 204 18.25 -7.95 14.50
C PRO A 204 17.75 -7.98 15.96
N PRO A 205 18.11 -8.99 16.77
CA PRO A 205 17.66 -9.09 18.16
C PRO A 205 17.94 -7.86 19.03
N ALA A 206 19.11 -7.22 18.85
CA ALA A 206 19.47 -5.99 19.57
C ALA A 206 18.64 -4.78 19.14
N GLU A 207 18.21 -4.73 17.87
CA GLU A 207 17.29 -3.71 17.40
C GLU A 207 15.89 -3.97 17.95
N TRP A 208 15.41 -5.22 17.85
CA TRP A 208 14.11 -5.64 18.36
C TRP A 208 13.93 -5.36 19.86
N ALA A 209 14.96 -5.58 20.67
CA ALA A 209 14.92 -5.36 22.11
C ALA A 209 14.61 -3.90 22.52
N GLN A 210 14.75 -2.94 21.60
CA GLN A 210 14.41 -1.53 21.84
C GLN A 210 12.92 -1.24 21.62
N TRP A 211 12.18 -2.11 20.92
CA TRP A 211 10.79 -1.88 20.57
C TRP A 211 9.84 -2.27 21.70
N GLN A 212 8.95 -1.34 22.04
CA GLN A 212 7.89 -1.54 23.01
C GLN A 212 6.54 -1.69 22.32
N GLU A 213 5.78 -2.70 22.72
CA GLU A 213 4.39 -2.85 22.30
C GLU A 213 3.49 -1.91 23.10
N ASP A 214 2.68 -1.13 22.40
CA ASP A 214 1.59 -0.35 22.93
C ASP A 214 0.36 -1.24 23.12
N PRO A 215 -0.36 -1.13 24.24
CA PRO A 215 -1.51 -1.98 24.50
C PRO A 215 -2.62 -1.76 23.48
N GLU A 216 -3.38 -2.82 23.23
CA GLU A 216 -4.66 -2.74 22.51
C GLU A 216 -5.65 -1.85 23.28
N PRO A 217 -6.56 -1.14 22.58
CA PRO A 217 -7.67 -0.46 23.24
C PRO A 217 -8.52 -1.43 24.07
N ASP A 218 -9.02 -0.97 25.21
CA ASP A 218 -9.96 -1.76 26.02
C ASP A 218 -11.21 -2.07 25.19
N SER A 219 -11.54 -3.35 25.11
CA SER A 219 -12.68 -3.87 24.35
C SER A 219 -13.86 -4.26 25.24
N GLY A 220 -13.73 -4.07 26.56
CA GLY A 220 -14.74 -4.45 27.54
C GLY A 220 -14.69 -5.94 27.92
N PRO A 221 -15.66 -6.41 28.72
CA PRO A 221 -15.66 -7.78 29.22
C PRO A 221 -15.99 -8.81 28.14
N ALA A 222 -15.42 -10.01 28.28
CA ALA A 222 -15.77 -11.15 27.44
C ALA A 222 -17.26 -11.52 27.61
N PRO A 223 -17.98 -11.85 26.53
CA PRO A 223 -19.37 -12.27 26.62
C PRO A 223 -19.47 -13.71 27.15
N ALA A 224 -20.63 -14.05 27.72
CA ALA A 224 -20.93 -15.43 28.09
C ALA A 224 -21.09 -16.30 26.84
N LEU A 225 -20.32 -17.40 26.77
CA LEU A 225 -20.39 -18.37 25.68
C LEU A 225 -21.60 -19.30 25.85
N SER A 226 -22.37 -19.50 24.78
CA SER A 226 -23.41 -20.52 24.74
C SER A 226 -22.82 -21.93 24.73
N ASP A 227 -23.62 -22.95 25.05
CA ASP A 227 -23.18 -24.35 24.99
C ASP A 227 -22.77 -24.74 23.56
N ALA A 228 -23.46 -24.19 22.56
CA ALA A 228 -23.12 -24.40 21.14
C ALA A 228 -21.74 -23.77 20.79
N ASP A 229 -21.44 -22.58 21.29
CA ASP A 229 -20.13 -21.93 21.14
C ASP A 229 -19.01 -22.75 21.76
N ARG A 230 -19.24 -23.25 22.99
CA ARG A 230 -18.28 -24.10 23.70
C ARG A 230 -18.04 -25.41 22.96
N GLN A 231 -19.11 -26.02 22.43
CA GLN A 231 -19.02 -27.28 21.71
C GLN A 231 -18.28 -27.14 20.37
N ARG A 232 -18.60 -26.13 19.56
CA ARG A 232 -17.90 -25.89 18.29
C ARG A 232 -16.47 -25.37 18.50
N GLY A 233 -16.25 -24.64 19.59
CA GLY A 233 -14.97 -24.09 19.97
C GLY A 233 -14.66 -22.73 19.36
N PHE A 234 -15.70 -21.98 18.96
CA PHE A 234 -15.57 -20.60 18.49
C PHE A 234 -16.89 -19.83 18.57
N VAL A 235 -16.78 -18.50 18.60
CA VAL A 235 -17.90 -17.55 18.50
C VAL A 235 -17.84 -16.82 17.17
N VAL A 236 -19.00 -16.58 16.57
CA VAL A 236 -19.13 -15.74 15.38
C VAL A 236 -19.87 -14.45 15.75
N SER A 237 -19.29 -13.32 15.38
CA SER A 237 -19.88 -11.99 15.59
C SER A 237 -19.72 -11.09 14.35
N SER A 238 -20.44 -9.97 14.30
CA SER A 238 -20.27 -8.94 13.27
C SER A 238 -20.11 -7.57 13.89
N ARG A 239 -18.97 -6.94 13.63
CA ARG A 239 -18.67 -5.54 13.91
C ARG A 239 -18.81 -4.72 12.64
N HIS A 240 -19.16 -3.45 12.75
CA HIS A 240 -19.16 -2.56 11.60
C HIS A 240 -17.75 -2.53 10.95
N TYR A 241 -17.66 -2.51 9.62
CA TYR A 241 -16.38 -2.63 8.91
C TYR A 241 -15.38 -1.50 9.26
N LEU A 242 -15.88 -0.29 9.53
CA LEU A 242 -15.11 0.86 10.05
C LEU A 242 -14.57 0.70 11.49
N GLU A 243 -15.10 -0.19 12.33
CA GLU A 243 -14.55 -0.43 13.68
C GLU A 243 -13.29 -1.31 13.57
N CYS A 244 -12.21 -0.93 14.24
CA CYS A 244 -11.04 -1.79 14.36
C CYS A 244 -11.32 -2.97 15.30
N VAL A 245 -11.03 -4.18 14.84
CA VAL A 245 -11.07 -5.41 15.66
C VAL A 245 -9.63 -5.89 15.78
N TYR A 246 -9.07 -5.76 16.97
CA TYR A 246 -7.72 -6.19 17.31
C TYR A 246 -7.67 -7.69 17.63
N PRO A 247 -6.47 -8.31 17.68
CA PRO A 247 -6.32 -9.73 18.02
C PRO A 247 -7.16 -10.18 19.23
N HIS A 248 -7.21 -9.39 20.30
CA HIS A 248 -7.89 -9.77 21.55
C HIS A 248 -9.16 -8.96 21.85
N THR A 249 -9.70 -8.25 20.86
CA THR A 249 -10.97 -7.51 21.00
C THR A 249 -12.11 -8.46 21.37
N GLN A 250 -12.77 -8.20 22.50
CA GLN A 250 -13.90 -9.00 22.94
C GLN A 250 -15.14 -8.76 22.06
N PRO A 251 -15.90 -9.82 21.70
CA PRO A 251 -17.19 -9.64 21.03
C PRO A 251 -18.20 -8.98 21.97
N ARG A 252 -18.97 -7.97 21.51
CA ARG A 252 -20.12 -7.46 22.30
C ARG A 252 -21.27 -8.48 22.18
N PRO A 253 -22.08 -8.72 23.23
CA PRO A 253 -23.22 -9.64 23.17
C PRO A 253 -24.20 -9.35 22.03
N ALA A 254 -24.39 -8.07 21.68
CA ALA A 254 -25.28 -7.65 20.59
C ALA A 254 -24.78 -8.01 19.18
N ASP A 255 -23.50 -8.37 19.03
CA ASP A 255 -22.88 -8.66 17.73
C ASP A 255 -22.89 -10.15 17.40
N ILE A 256 -23.19 -11.01 18.37
CA ILE A 256 -23.11 -12.47 18.24
C ILE A 256 -24.28 -12.99 17.40
N GLN A 257 -24.03 -14.04 16.60
CA GLN A 257 -25.01 -14.62 15.66
C GLN A 257 -25.61 -13.56 14.71
N PRO A 258 -24.75 -12.86 13.96
CA PRO A 258 -25.18 -11.70 13.21
C PRO A 258 -26.01 -12.09 11.97
N THR A 259 -26.84 -11.15 11.53
CA THR A 259 -27.33 -11.08 10.15
C THR A 259 -26.59 -9.95 9.46
N LEU A 260 -25.89 -10.26 8.37
CA LEU A 260 -25.18 -9.27 7.58
C LEU A 260 -26.20 -8.53 6.70
N ARG A 261 -26.22 -7.19 6.77
CA ARG A 261 -27.20 -6.34 6.08
C ARG A 261 -26.49 -5.24 5.32
N LEU A 262 -26.87 -5.08 4.07
CA LEU A 262 -26.23 -4.19 3.10
C LEU A 262 -27.33 -3.47 2.31
N PHE A 263 -27.05 -2.26 1.86
CA PHE A 263 -27.76 -1.69 0.72
C PHE A 263 -26.77 -1.03 -0.21
N ALA A 264 -27.09 -1.05 -1.50
CA ALA A 264 -26.24 -0.52 -2.56
C ALA A 264 -27.10 -0.17 -3.78
N THR A 265 -26.52 0.56 -4.72
CA THR A 265 -27.04 0.83 -6.07
C THR A 265 -26.27 -0.02 -7.09
N PRO A 266 -26.76 -0.17 -8.33
CA PRO A 266 -26.02 -0.83 -9.39
C PRO A 266 -24.64 -0.17 -9.62
N GLY A 267 -23.61 -1.01 -9.74
CA GLY A 267 -22.21 -0.60 -9.93
C GLY A 267 -21.42 -0.35 -8.63
N GLU A 268 -22.05 -0.34 -7.46
CA GLU A 268 -21.36 -0.14 -6.17
C GLU A 268 -20.66 -1.40 -5.66
N TYR A 269 -19.64 -1.18 -4.83
CA TYR A 269 -18.88 -2.22 -4.13
C TYR A 269 -19.11 -2.09 -2.62
N GLU A 270 -20.03 -2.88 -2.08
CA GLU A 270 -20.47 -2.74 -0.69
C GLU A 270 -19.75 -3.76 0.23
N PRO A 271 -19.00 -3.30 1.25
CA PRO A 271 -18.27 -4.16 2.16
C PRO A 271 -19.15 -4.66 3.31
N MET A 272 -18.86 -5.88 3.75
CA MET A 272 -19.34 -6.47 4.99
C MET A 272 -18.22 -7.23 5.67
N SER A 273 -18.37 -7.49 6.97
CA SER A 273 -17.38 -8.28 7.69
C SER A 273 -18.01 -9.12 8.78
N PHE A 274 -17.36 -10.22 9.10
CA PHE A 274 -17.65 -10.97 10.32
C PHE A 274 -16.34 -11.38 10.99
N VAL A 275 -16.42 -11.71 12.27
CA VAL A 275 -15.30 -12.09 13.12
C VAL A 275 -15.56 -13.48 13.66
N VAL A 276 -14.53 -14.31 13.61
CA VAL A 276 -14.47 -15.58 14.33
C VAL A 276 -13.54 -15.38 15.52
N HIS A 277 -14.03 -15.65 16.72
CA HIS A 277 -13.25 -15.68 17.95
C HIS A 277 -13.04 -17.14 18.38
N PRO A 278 -11.88 -17.75 18.11
CA PRO A 278 -11.60 -19.13 18.48
C PRO A 278 -11.42 -19.26 19.99
N VAL A 279 -12.09 -20.25 20.61
CA VAL A 279 -11.86 -20.60 22.03
C VAL A 279 -10.95 -21.83 22.21
N ARG A 280 -10.53 -22.40 21.08
CA ARG A 280 -9.51 -23.44 20.92
C ARG A 280 -8.90 -23.28 19.53
N ASP A 281 -7.77 -23.93 19.28
CA ASP A 281 -7.17 -23.95 17.94
C ASP A 281 -8.14 -24.60 16.93
N LEU A 282 -8.28 -23.96 15.77
CA LEU A 282 -9.10 -24.42 14.66
C LEU A 282 -8.21 -24.64 13.45
N ARG A 283 -8.42 -25.75 12.74
CA ARG A 283 -7.70 -26.09 11.53
C ARG A 283 -8.58 -25.94 10.30
N ASP A 284 -7.94 -25.67 9.16
CA ASP A 284 -8.57 -25.61 7.84
C ASP A 284 -9.80 -24.68 7.77
N ALA A 285 -9.69 -23.48 8.35
CA ALA A 285 -10.74 -22.48 8.30
C ALA A 285 -10.93 -21.95 6.87
N ARG A 286 -12.17 -21.98 6.37
CA ARG A 286 -12.59 -21.61 5.02
C ARG A 286 -13.80 -20.70 5.07
N VAL A 287 -13.91 -19.80 4.10
CA VAL A 287 -15.07 -18.94 3.92
C VAL A 287 -15.57 -19.06 2.49
N THR A 288 -16.87 -19.27 2.32
CA THR A 288 -17.54 -19.28 1.02
C THR A 288 -18.78 -18.42 1.08
N VAL A 289 -19.20 -17.86 -0.05
CA VAL A 289 -20.39 -17.00 -0.15
C VAL A 289 -21.27 -17.52 -1.27
N SER A 290 -22.58 -17.58 -1.03
CA SER A 290 -23.55 -17.90 -2.07
C SER A 290 -23.74 -16.72 -3.02
N ASP A 291 -24.44 -16.94 -4.14
CA ASP A 291 -25.02 -15.82 -4.88
C ASP A 291 -25.92 -14.97 -3.95
N LEU A 292 -25.91 -13.65 -4.14
CA LEU A 292 -26.76 -12.69 -3.43
C LEU A 292 -27.79 -12.12 -4.41
N GLY A 293 -28.74 -12.96 -4.82
CA GLY A 293 -29.69 -12.60 -5.87
C GLY A 293 -29.00 -12.38 -7.22
N PRO A 294 -29.04 -11.17 -7.81
CA PRO A 294 -28.39 -10.88 -9.08
C PRO A 294 -26.86 -10.74 -8.98
N VAL A 295 -26.29 -10.68 -7.77
CA VAL A 295 -24.84 -10.62 -7.57
C VAL A 295 -24.30 -12.05 -7.49
N PRO A 296 -23.61 -12.55 -8.53
CA PRO A 296 -23.06 -13.90 -8.50
C PRO A 296 -21.86 -13.97 -7.54
N ALA A 297 -21.61 -15.14 -6.94
CA ALA A 297 -20.52 -15.33 -5.97
C ALA A 297 -19.13 -14.94 -6.50
N ARG A 298 -18.90 -15.04 -7.82
CA ARG A 298 -17.65 -14.58 -8.47
C ARG A 298 -17.42 -13.06 -8.41
N ASN A 299 -18.47 -12.27 -8.17
CA ASN A 299 -18.41 -10.82 -7.98
C ASN A 299 -18.26 -10.45 -6.49
N ILE A 300 -18.05 -11.45 -5.62
CA ILE A 300 -17.89 -11.26 -4.18
C ILE A 300 -16.46 -11.65 -3.82
N ASP A 301 -15.66 -10.66 -3.43
CA ASP A 301 -14.28 -10.89 -2.99
C ASP A 301 -14.27 -11.20 -1.50
N VAL A 302 -13.49 -12.21 -1.08
CA VAL A 302 -13.39 -12.67 0.30
C VAL A 302 -11.93 -12.62 0.72
N ARG A 303 -11.65 -11.82 1.75
CA ARG A 303 -10.30 -11.57 2.25
C ARG A 303 -10.24 -11.76 3.76
N ARG A 304 -9.07 -12.14 4.27
CA ARG A 304 -8.76 -12.14 5.69
C ARG A 304 -8.10 -10.81 6.02
N VAL A 305 -8.52 -10.18 7.11
CA VAL A 305 -7.80 -9.02 7.65
C VAL A 305 -6.54 -9.54 8.36
N ARG A 306 -5.37 -9.17 7.84
CA ARG A 306 -4.08 -9.49 8.44
C ARG A 306 -3.77 -8.49 9.55
N PHE A 307 -3.24 -9.01 10.65
CA PHE A 307 -2.66 -8.19 11.70
C PHE A 307 -1.18 -7.89 11.42
N LEU A 308 -0.80 -6.63 11.55
CA LEU A 308 0.58 -6.16 11.35
C LEU A 308 1.04 -5.33 12.53
N ARG A 309 2.34 -5.35 12.81
CA ARG A 309 2.96 -4.50 13.84
C ARG A 309 3.20 -3.12 13.26
N ALA A 310 2.29 -2.17 13.50
CA ALA A 310 2.37 -0.81 12.98
C ALA A 310 2.94 0.17 13.99
N ARG A 311 3.64 1.18 13.50
CA ARG A 311 4.08 2.34 14.30
C ARG A 311 2.88 3.25 14.58
N PRO A 312 2.83 3.99 15.70
CA PRO A 312 1.78 4.99 15.94
C PRO A 312 1.66 6.07 14.84
N ASN A 313 2.74 6.28 14.08
CA ASN A 313 2.84 7.14 12.91
C ASN A 313 4.05 6.68 12.08
N TYR A 314 4.08 6.94 10.77
CA TYR A 314 5.11 6.43 9.85
C TYR A 314 6.57 6.65 10.28
N THR A 315 6.88 7.70 11.06
CA THR A 315 8.25 7.98 11.53
C THR A 315 8.54 7.61 12.98
N VAL A 316 7.52 7.29 13.79
CA VAL A 316 7.73 6.96 15.21
C VAL A 316 8.49 5.65 15.33
N ARG A 317 9.61 5.67 16.09
CA ARG A 317 10.44 4.49 16.32
C ARG A 317 10.21 3.92 17.72
N TYR A 318 10.55 2.64 17.88
CA TYR A 318 10.60 1.93 19.16
C TYR A 318 9.25 1.78 19.88
N ARG A 319 8.16 2.09 19.19
CA ARG A 319 6.79 1.85 19.64
C ARG A 319 6.00 1.24 18.50
N TYR A 320 5.24 0.21 18.80
CA TYR A 320 4.36 -0.42 17.82
C TYR A 320 3.08 -0.94 18.49
N ARG A 321 2.04 -1.17 17.71
CA ARG A 321 0.86 -1.94 18.10
C ARG A 321 0.58 -2.97 17.02
N VAL A 322 0.01 -4.11 17.38
CA VAL A 322 -0.57 -5.04 16.42
C VAL A 322 -1.93 -4.51 15.95
N VAL A 323 -2.06 -4.13 14.68
CA VAL A 323 -3.26 -3.49 14.10
C VAL A 323 -3.86 -4.31 12.96
N PRO A 324 -5.19 -4.29 12.76
CA PRO A 324 -5.83 -4.82 11.55
C PRO A 324 -5.60 -3.88 10.37
N ASP A 325 -5.06 -4.37 9.25
CA ASP A 325 -4.74 -3.48 8.11
C ASP A 325 -4.96 -4.13 6.73
N VAL A 326 -4.10 -5.07 6.35
CA VAL A 326 -4.04 -5.62 4.99
C VAL A 326 -5.16 -6.64 4.77
N LEU A 327 -5.85 -6.54 3.64
CA LEU A 327 -6.92 -7.47 3.25
C LEU A 327 -6.33 -8.55 2.33
N GLU A 328 -5.89 -9.66 2.90
CA GLU A 328 -5.18 -10.71 2.17
C GLU A 328 -6.11 -11.78 1.62
N ARG A 329 -5.79 -12.31 0.44
CA ARG A 329 -6.43 -13.52 -0.05
C ARG A 329 -5.96 -14.73 0.74
N PHE A 330 -6.86 -15.68 0.90
CA PHE A 330 -6.57 -16.96 1.55
C PHE A 330 -7.42 -18.06 0.90
N GLN A 331 -6.96 -19.30 1.01
CA GLN A 331 -7.74 -20.48 0.60
C GLN A 331 -8.27 -21.22 1.82
N SER A 332 -7.36 -21.52 2.76
CA SER A 332 -7.68 -21.89 4.12
C SER A 332 -6.56 -21.41 5.06
N LEU A 333 -6.86 -21.36 6.36
CA LEU A 333 -5.90 -20.99 7.38
C LEU A 333 -6.22 -21.68 8.71
N ASP A 334 -5.19 -21.84 9.54
CA ASP A 334 -5.38 -22.26 10.92
C ASP A 334 -5.57 -21.03 11.81
N LEU A 335 -6.47 -21.13 12.80
CA LEU A 335 -6.79 -20.05 13.72
C LEU A 335 -6.38 -20.45 15.14
N ALA A 336 -5.57 -19.63 15.80
CA ALA A 336 -5.11 -19.86 17.16
C ALA A 336 -6.20 -19.50 18.19
N ALA A 337 -6.27 -20.26 19.28
CA ALA A 337 -7.14 -19.95 20.41
C ALA A 337 -6.88 -18.52 20.93
N GLY A 338 -7.95 -17.73 21.11
CA GLY A 338 -7.89 -16.39 21.68
C GLY A 338 -7.55 -15.25 20.72
N GLU A 339 -7.10 -15.55 19.49
CA GLU A 339 -6.82 -14.53 18.46
C GLU A 339 -7.99 -14.44 17.45
N ASN A 340 -8.57 -13.25 17.31
CA ASN A 340 -9.66 -13.00 16.38
C ASN A 340 -9.24 -13.22 14.92
N ALA A 341 -10.09 -13.86 14.13
CA ALA A 341 -9.98 -13.86 12.67
C ALA A 341 -11.11 -13.03 12.08
N ARG A 342 -10.79 -11.89 11.47
CA ARG A 342 -11.78 -11.08 10.75
C ARG A 342 -11.73 -11.36 9.26
N PHE A 343 -12.90 -11.57 8.67
CA PHE A 343 -13.08 -11.76 7.24
C PHE A 343 -13.81 -10.55 6.66
N TRP A 344 -13.19 -9.95 5.65
CA TRP A 344 -13.73 -8.84 4.87
C TRP A 344 -14.31 -9.38 3.57
N ILE A 345 -15.54 -8.98 3.25
CA ILE A 345 -16.28 -9.46 2.10
C ILE A 345 -16.80 -8.25 1.34
N THR A 346 -16.46 -8.11 0.07
CA THR A 346 -16.89 -6.99 -0.76
C THR A 346 -17.76 -7.50 -1.90
N ALA A 347 -19.02 -7.07 -1.97
CA ALA A 347 -19.95 -7.43 -3.03
C ALA A 347 -19.99 -6.34 -4.10
N HIS A 348 -19.57 -6.65 -5.33
CA HIS A 348 -19.70 -5.76 -6.47
C HIS A 348 -21.05 -5.99 -7.17
N VAL A 349 -21.97 -5.04 -7.01
CA VAL A 349 -23.31 -5.08 -7.60
C VAL A 349 -23.20 -4.82 -9.11
N PRO A 350 -23.70 -5.72 -9.98
CA PRO A 350 -23.68 -5.48 -11.42
C PRO A 350 -24.36 -4.16 -11.83
N ASP A 351 -23.85 -3.51 -12.87
CA ASP A 351 -24.37 -2.23 -13.38
C ASP A 351 -25.85 -2.29 -13.81
N ASP A 352 -26.34 -3.47 -14.18
CA ASP A 352 -27.70 -3.75 -14.63
C ASP A 352 -28.57 -4.46 -13.59
N ALA A 353 -28.09 -4.57 -12.34
CA ALA A 353 -28.78 -5.32 -11.30
C ALA A 353 -30.16 -4.69 -10.99
N PRO A 354 -31.26 -5.48 -10.99
CA PRO A 354 -32.56 -4.96 -10.66
C PRO A 354 -32.66 -4.54 -9.19
N GLY A 355 -33.40 -3.47 -8.93
CA GLY A 355 -33.74 -3.05 -7.58
C GLY A 355 -34.58 -4.11 -6.86
N GLY A 356 -34.28 -4.38 -5.59
CA GLY A 356 -34.94 -5.43 -4.83
C GLY A 356 -34.27 -5.72 -3.49
N THR A 357 -34.84 -6.67 -2.74
CA THR A 357 -34.20 -7.23 -1.54
C THR A 357 -33.89 -8.69 -1.79
N TYR A 358 -32.61 -9.04 -1.71
CA TYR A 358 -32.06 -10.35 -1.99
C TYR A 358 -31.49 -10.98 -0.73
N ARG A 359 -31.45 -12.31 -0.71
CA ARG A 359 -30.93 -13.09 0.40
C ARG A 359 -29.87 -14.06 -0.12
N GLY A 360 -28.91 -14.33 0.73
CA GLY A 360 -27.93 -15.41 0.55
C GLY A 360 -27.24 -15.67 1.87
N ALA A 361 -26.06 -16.28 1.81
CA ALA A 361 -25.34 -16.66 3.02
C ALA A 361 -23.83 -16.61 2.84
N VAL A 362 -23.14 -16.31 3.94
CA VAL A 362 -21.72 -16.58 4.12
C VAL A 362 -21.58 -17.85 4.95
N THR A 363 -20.82 -18.81 4.47
CA THR A 363 -20.48 -20.03 5.19
C THR A 363 -19.06 -19.95 5.71
N PHE A 364 -18.89 -20.10 7.02
CA PHE A 364 -17.60 -20.36 7.66
C PHE A 364 -17.52 -21.84 8.05
N GLU A 365 -16.44 -22.49 7.69
CA GLU A 365 -16.20 -23.92 7.99
C GLU A 365 -14.77 -24.13 8.48
N CYS A 366 -14.59 -24.97 9.49
CA CYS A 366 -13.28 -25.37 10.01
C CYS A 366 -13.38 -26.72 10.74
N SER A 367 -12.29 -27.18 11.34
CA SER A 367 -12.27 -28.40 12.17
C SER A 367 -13.24 -28.37 13.37
N GLY A 368 -13.69 -27.18 13.78
CA GLY A 368 -14.68 -27.00 14.85
C GLY A 368 -16.13 -27.13 14.40
N GLY A 369 -16.40 -27.18 13.09
CA GLY A 369 -17.73 -27.26 12.51
C GLY A 369 -18.01 -26.14 11.50
N LYS A 370 -19.28 -26.03 11.12
CA LYS A 370 -19.78 -25.10 10.10
C LYS A 370 -20.80 -24.14 10.70
N VAL A 371 -20.73 -22.87 10.33
CA VAL A 371 -21.72 -21.84 10.64
C VAL A 371 -22.12 -21.11 9.37
N GLU A 372 -23.42 -20.91 9.19
CA GLU A 372 -24.00 -20.13 8.11
C GLU A 372 -24.51 -18.79 8.65
N LEU A 373 -24.04 -17.68 8.08
CA LEU A 373 -24.45 -16.33 8.42
C LEU A 373 -25.38 -15.81 7.32
N PRO A 374 -26.64 -15.45 7.64
CA PRO A 374 -27.56 -14.93 6.65
C PRO A 374 -27.14 -13.53 6.19
N VAL A 375 -27.20 -13.31 4.88
CA VAL A 375 -26.95 -12.02 4.21
C VAL A 375 -28.25 -11.47 3.64
N THR A 376 -28.52 -10.19 3.85
CA THR A 376 -29.59 -9.45 3.18
C THR A 376 -29.00 -8.25 2.44
N LEU A 377 -29.15 -8.24 1.11
CA LEU A 377 -28.72 -7.15 0.23
C LEU A 377 -29.94 -6.42 -0.32
N ARG A 378 -30.03 -5.11 -0.11
CA ARG A 378 -31.03 -4.24 -0.76
C ARG A 378 -30.38 -3.48 -1.92
N ILE A 379 -30.79 -3.79 -3.14
CA ILE A 379 -30.39 -3.03 -4.33
C ILE A 379 -31.42 -1.92 -4.56
N LEU A 380 -30.95 -0.68 -4.59
CA LEU A 380 -31.78 0.50 -4.81
C LEU A 380 -31.96 0.74 -6.33
N PRO A 381 -33.18 1.10 -6.79
CA PRO A 381 -33.49 1.21 -8.22
C PRO A 381 -33.02 2.53 -8.86
N PHE A 382 -31.79 2.98 -8.58
CA PHE A 382 -31.18 4.15 -9.21
C PHE A 382 -29.67 4.01 -9.28
N THR A 383 -29.02 4.72 -10.19
CA THR A 383 -27.55 4.78 -10.30
C THR A 383 -27.05 6.12 -9.77
N LEU A 384 -25.90 6.09 -9.09
CA LEU A 384 -25.24 7.27 -8.57
C LEU A 384 -24.57 8.11 -9.68
N ARG A 385 -24.65 9.44 -9.55
CA ARG A 385 -24.01 10.41 -10.43
C ARG A 385 -22.67 10.88 -9.85
N ASP A 386 -21.69 11.14 -10.72
CA ASP A 386 -20.40 11.71 -10.33
C ASP A 386 -20.40 13.24 -10.48
N ASP A 387 -19.78 13.96 -9.53
CA ASP A 387 -19.61 15.42 -9.64
C ASP A 387 -18.45 15.76 -10.59
N PRO A 388 -18.70 16.44 -11.73
CA PRO A 388 -17.63 16.94 -12.59
C PRO A 388 -16.78 18.05 -11.94
N GLY A 389 -17.30 18.73 -10.90
CA GLY A 389 -16.63 19.79 -10.16
C GLY A 389 -15.72 19.32 -9.02
N LYS A 390 -15.68 18.01 -8.74
CA LYS A 390 -14.76 17.41 -7.77
C LYS A 390 -13.84 16.39 -8.41
N LEU A 391 -12.61 16.36 -7.91
CA LEU A 391 -11.60 15.39 -8.33
C LEU A 391 -11.07 14.59 -7.14
N PHE A 392 -10.95 13.28 -7.34
CA PHE A 392 -10.29 12.37 -6.41
C PHE A 392 -9.04 11.89 -7.13
N GLY A 393 -7.88 12.33 -6.65
CA GLY A 393 -6.58 12.04 -7.20
C GLY A 393 -5.68 11.35 -6.19
N ILE A 394 -4.47 10.99 -6.61
CA ILE A 394 -3.47 10.41 -5.72
C ILE A 394 -2.05 10.68 -6.24
N TYR A 395 -1.09 10.84 -5.34
CA TYR A 395 0.31 10.73 -5.75
C TYR A 395 0.62 9.29 -6.14
N TYR A 396 1.49 9.12 -7.14
CA TYR A 396 1.71 7.82 -7.73
C TYR A 396 3.15 7.61 -8.17
N ARG A 397 3.74 6.47 -7.77
CA ARG A 397 5.02 5.98 -8.29
C ARG A 397 4.72 5.08 -9.48
N HIS A 398 4.69 5.65 -10.67
CA HIS A 398 4.22 4.95 -11.85
C HIS A 398 5.11 3.73 -12.19
N PRO A 399 4.58 2.49 -12.23
CA PRO A 399 5.39 1.29 -12.47
C PRO A 399 6.11 1.30 -13.83
N TYR A 400 5.59 2.05 -14.82
CA TYR A 400 6.30 2.25 -16.10
C TYR A 400 7.69 2.90 -15.94
N ASP A 401 7.97 3.65 -14.86
CA ASP A 401 9.34 4.13 -14.56
C ASP A 401 10.30 2.98 -14.24
N LEU A 402 9.78 1.88 -13.69
CA LEU A 402 10.52 0.63 -13.48
C LEU A 402 10.60 -0.17 -14.78
N ALA A 403 9.50 -0.27 -15.53
CA ALA A 403 9.48 -0.93 -16.83
C ALA A 403 10.51 -0.31 -17.80
N ALA A 404 10.63 1.02 -17.85
CA ALA A 404 11.60 1.70 -18.71
C ALA A 404 13.07 1.45 -18.33
N ARG A 405 13.33 1.04 -17.08
CA ARG A 405 14.68 0.71 -16.56
C ARG A 405 14.96 -0.80 -16.51
N ALA A 406 13.93 -1.63 -16.68
CA ALA A 406 14.04 -3.07 -16.59
C ALA A 406 14.90 -3.63 -17.73
N THR A 407 15.82 -4.53 -17.39
CA THR A 407 16.79 -5.10 -18.33
C THR A 407 16.24 -6.30 -19.11
N ASP A 408 15.23 -7.00 -18.59
CA ASP A 408 14.60 -8.16 -19.22
C ASP A 408 13.09 -7.94 -19.52
N ASP A 409 12.56 -8.73 -20.46
CA ASP A 409 11.16 -8.61 -20.91
C ASP A 409 10.14 -9.02 -19.86
N VAL A 410 10.48 -9.94 -18.95
CA VAL A 410 9.56 -10.40 -17.92
C VAL A 410 9.33 -9.29 -16.90
N SER A 411 10.40 -8.63 -16.44
CA SER A 411 10.32 -7.44 -15.60
C SER A 411 9.54 -6.30 -16.28
N ARG A 412 9.82 -6.02 -17.57
CA ARG A 412 9.06 -5.02 -18.34
C ARG A 412 7.57 -5.30 -18.37
N LYS A 413 7.18 -6.54 -18.69
CA LYS A 413 5.77 -6.97 -18.75
C LYS A 413 5.10 -6.94 -17.38
N TYR A 414 5.81 -7.37 -16.34
CA TYR A 414 5.32 -7.37 -14.97
C TYR A 414 4.96 -5.95 -14.51
N PHE A 415 5.89 -4.99 -14.61
CA PHE A 415 5.60 -3.62 -14.18
C PHE A 415 4.52 -2.96 -15.04
N ARG A 416 4.43 -3.28 -16.34
CA ARG A 416 3.32 -2.78 -17.17
C ARG A 416 1.98 -3.32 -16.70
N ARG A 417 1.88 -4.62 -16.44
CA ARG A 417 0.69 -5.27 -15.88
C ARG A 417 0.31 -4.68 -14.53
N ARG A 418 1.29 -4.48 -13.63
CA ARG A 418 1.07 -3.87 -12.32
C ARG A 418 0.40 -2.51 -12.44
N ALA A 419 0.93 -1.62 -13.30
CA ALA A 419 0.31 -0.32 -13.53
C ALA A 419 -1.14 -0.42 -14.02
N GLU A 420 -1.45 -1.33 -14.93
CA GLU A 420 -2.83 -1.53 -15.41
C GLU A 420 -3.78 -1.98 -14.29
N LEU A 421 -3.33 -2.90 -13.43
CA LEU A 421 -4.14 -3.39 -12.31
C LEU A 421 -4.32 -2.32 -11.24
N GLU A 422 -3.28 -1.54 -10.93
CA GLU A 422 -3.34 -0.42 -9.99
C GLU A 422 -4.28 0.69 -10.51
N HIS A 423 -4.29 1.00 -11.82
CA HIS A 423 -5.23 1.97 -12.38
C HIS A 423 -6.68 1.48 -12.35
N ALA A 424 -6.91 0.19 -12.63
CA ALA A 424 -8.25 -0.41 -12.50
C ALA A 424 -8.76 -0.32 -11.05
N ASP A 425 -7.89 -0.59 -10.08
CA ASP A 425 -8.18 -0.48 -8.66
C ASP A 425 -8.44 0.97 -8.23
N MET A 426 -7.62 1.93 -8.67
CA MET A 426 -7.91 3.37 -8.49
C MET A 426 -9.29 3.74 -9.03
N VAL A 427 -9.65 3.24 -10.21
CA VAL A 427 -10.96 3.53 -10.82
C VAL A 427 -12.10 2.98 -9.96
N ALA A 428 -11.96 1.76 -9.45
CA ALA A 428 -12.94 1.13 -8.58
C ALA A 428 -13.11 1.87 -7.24
N HIS A 429 -12.12 2.67 -6.82
CA HIS A 429 -12.15 3.47 -5.58
C HIS A 429 -12.39 4.97 -5.84
N GLY A 430 -12.99 5.32 -6.98
CA GLY A 430 -13.34 6.71 -7.31
C GLY A 430 -12.17 7.60 -7.72
N THR A 431 -10.93 7.11 -7.66
CA THR A 431 -9.75 7.86 -8.06
C THR A 431 -9.73 7.99 -9.58
N ARG A 432 -9.63 9.23 -10.07
CA ARG A 432 -9.63 9.61 -11.50
C ARG A 432 -8.48 10.57 -11.83
N ASN A 433 -7.48 10.71 -10.98
CA ASN A 433 -6.31 11.54 -11.26
C ASN A 433 -5.07 10.97 -10.58
N ALA A 434 -3.92 11.13 -11.21
CA ALA A 434 -2.64 10.74 -10.64
C ALA A 434 -1.58 11.79 -10.95
N VAL A 435 -0.72 12.07 -9.97
CA VAL A 435 0.47 12.92 -10.17
C VAL A 435 1.43 12.18 -11.09
N LEU A 436 1.92 12.87 -12.13
CA LEU A 436 2.91 12.35 -13.07
C LEU A 436 4.22 13.16 -12.99
N SER A 437 5.27 12.66 -13.64
CA SER A 437 6.58 13.32 -13.68
C SER A 437 7.09 13.43 -15.11
N CYS A 438 7.52 14.64 -15.50
CA CYS A 438 8.23 14.87 -16.76
C CYS A 438 9.74 14.95 -16.47
N GLY A 439 10.42 13.82 -16.60
CA GLY A 439 11.86 13.71 -16.40
C GLY A 439 12.66 14.32 -17.55
N SER A 440 13.67 15.13 -17.20
CA SER A 440 14.61 15.75 -18.13
C SER A 440 16.00 15.92 -17.50
N SER A 441 17.03 16.04 -18.34
CA SER A 441 18.31 16.64 -17.94
C SER A 441 18.16 18.16 -17.69
N ALA A 442 19.20 18.77 -17.11
CA ALA A 442 19.46 20.20 -17.34
C ALA A 442 19.86 20.42 -18.80
N ALA A 443 19.79 21.66 -19.28
CA ALA A 443 20.17 21.97 -20.66
C ALA A 443 21.67 21.71 -20.87
N ASP A 444 22.04 21.15 -22.02
CA ASP A 444 23.44 21.02 -22.46
C ASP A 444 24.04 22.38 -22.86
N ALA A 445 25.24 22.38 -23.44
CA ALA A 445 25.93 23.61 -23.84
C ALA A 445 25.22 24.33 -25.00
N GLU A 446 24.47 23.57 -25.80
CA GLU A 446 23.69 24.03 -26.94
C GLU A 446 22.26 24.45 -26.54
N GLY A 447 21.88 24.25 -25.27
CA GLY A 447 20.56 24.62 -24.74
C GLY A 447 19.49 23.53 -24.89
N ASN A 448 19.86 22.30 -25.23
CA ASN A 448 18.93 21.19 -25.42
C ASN A 448 18.72 20.39 -24.14
N PHE A 449 17.50 19.86 -24.01
CA PHE A 449 17.07 19.01 -22.90
C PHE A 449 16.89 17.57 -23.34
N GLN A 450 17.25 16.61 -22.48
CA GLN A 450 17.03 15.18 -22.72
C GLN A 450 15.78 14.69 -22.00
N PHE A 451 14.64 14.78 -22.67
CA PHE A 451 13.36 14.35 -22.14
C PHE A 451 13.08 12.85 -22.39
N ARG A 452 12.28 12.26 -21.51
CA ARG A 452 11.72 10.91 -21.69
C ARG A 452 10.29 10.96 -22.26
N TRP A 453 10.14 11.52 -23.46
CA TRP A 453 8.81 11.79 -24.05
C TRP A 453 7.94 10.56 -24.24
N GLU A 454 8.50 9.46 -24.76
CA GLU A 454 7.71 8.25 -25.01
C GLU A 454 7.27 7.57 -23.73
N LEU A 455 8.05 7.67 -22.64
CA LEU A 455 7.61 7.18 -21.33
C LEU A 455 6.40 7.98 -20.83
N LEU A 456 6.46 9.31 -20.92
CA LEU A 456 5.33 10.16 -20.53
C LEU A 456 4.11 9.93 -21.44
N ALA A 457 4.32 9.70 -22.74
CA ALA A 457 3.26 9.34 -23.67
C ALA A 457 2.56 8.05 -23.26
N ASP A 458 3.33 6.99 -22.98
CA ASP A 458 2.80 5.70 -22.51
C ASP A 458 2.00 5.86 -21.19
N GLN A 459 2.49 6.67 -20.25
CA GLN A 459 1.79 6.97 -19.00
C GLN A 459 0.46 7.70 -19.24
N ILE A 460 0.45 8.70 -20.13
CA ILE A 460 -0.77 9.45 -20.48
C ILE A 460 -1.75 8.59 -21.29
N GLU A 461 -1.28 7.66 -22.12
CA GLU A 461 -2.16 6.71 -22.81
C GLU A 461 -2.80 5.72 -21.83
N LEU A 462 -2.07 5.25 -20.82
CA LEU A 462 -2.67 4.45 -19.74
C LEU A 462 -3.72 5.25 -18.96
N TRP A 463 -3.39 6.50 -18.62
CA TRP A 463 -4.31 7.44 -17.98
C TRP A 463 -5.59 7.65 -18.80
N ARG A 464 -5.47 7.78 -20.13
CA ARG A 464 -6.61 7.91 -21.08
C ARG A 464 -7.42 6.62 -21.15
N LYS A 465 -6.76 5.46 -21.22
CA LYS A 465 -7.40 4.13 -21.24
C LYS A 465 -8.35 3.93 -20.05
N PHE A 466 -7.98 4.45 -18.88
CA PHE A 466 -8.79 4.37 -17.66
C PHE A 466 -9.67 5.60 -17.40
N ALA A 467 -9.81 6.49 -18.40
CA ALA A 467 -10.66 7.68 -18.33
C ALA A 467 -10.40 8.57 -17.09
N PHE A 468 -9.12 8.73 -16.73
CA PHE A 468 -8.74 9.72 -15.74
C PHE A 468 -9.03 11.14 -16.27
N ARG A 469 -9.12 12.12 -15.37
CA ARG A 469 -9.57 13.49 -15.63
C ARG A 469 -8.49 14.50 -15.22
N GLY A 470 -8.27 15.50 -16.06
CA GLY A 470 -7.30 16.56 -15.83
C GLY A 470 -7.83 17.68 -14.91
N PRO A 471 -6.98 18.66 -14.55
CA PRO A 471 -5.59 18.79 -14.98
C PRO A 471 -4.65 17.79 -14.30
N ILE A 472 -3.46 17.56 -14.87
CA ILE A 472 -2.47 16.62 -14.34
C ILE A 472 -1.40 17.40 -13.56
N VAL A 473 -1.21 17.09 -12.28
CA VAL A 473 -0.06 17.62 -11.53
C VAL A 473 1.22 16.99 -12.09
N MET A 474 2.14 17.84 -12.54
CA MET A 474 3.33 17.43 -13.27
C MET A 474 4.60 17.86 -12.53
N HIS A 475 5.29 16.89 -11.91
CA HIS A 475 6.60 17.14 -11.33
C HIS A 475 7.65 17.32 -12.44
N ILE A 476 8.52 18.32 -12.30
CA ILE A 476 9.56 18.66 -13.30
C ILE A 476 10.97 18.61 -12.71
N SER A 477 11.99 18.62 -13.58
CA SER A 477 13.38 18.34 -13.20
C SER A 477 14.15 19.53 -12.62
N THR A 478 13.51 20.30 -11.72
CA THR A 478 14.09 21.49 -11.06
C THR A 478 15.42 21.20 -10.38
N GLY A 479 15.51 20.07 -9.66
CA GLY A 479 16.73 19.67 -8.95
C GLY A 479 17.92 19.31 -9.86
N ALA A 480 17.67 18.96 -11.13
CA ALA A 480 18.74 18.75 -12.10
C ALA A 480 19.35 20.08 -12.56
N ILE A 481 18.50 21.06 -12.87
CA ILE A 481 18.92 22.43 -13.23
C ILE A 481 19.61 23.09 -12.02
N TYR A 482 19.08 22.90 -10.81
CA TYR A 482 19.69 23.46 -9.59
C TYR A 482 21.14 23.04 -9.42
N ARG A 483 21.41 21.73 -9.54
CA ARG A 483 22.76 21.16 -9.45
C ARG A 483 23.71 21.69 -10.52
N LYS A 484 23.21 22.02 -11.72
CA LYS A 484 24.04 22.65 -12.78
C LYS A 484 24.62 24.00 -12.32
N TYR A 485 23.83 24.81 -11.61
CA TYR A 485 24.23 26.17 -11.24
C TYR A 485 24.87 26.26 -9.84
N VAL A 486 24.33 25.55 -8.86
CA VAL A 486 24.77 25.65 -7.46
C VAL A 486 25.83 24.61 -7.10
N LYS A 487 26.00 23.56 -7.93
CA LYS A 487 26.95 22.45 -7.74
C LYS A 487 26.69 21.55 -6.52
N GLU A 488 25.77 21.93 -5.65
CA GLU A 488 25.26 21.13 -4.54
C GLU A 488 23.75 20.86 -4.71
N PRO A 489 23.21 19.74 -4.19
CA PRO A 489 21.78 19.54 -4.07
C PRO A 489 21.21 20.20 -2.80
N TYR A 490 19.92 20.52 -2.81
CA TYR A 490 19.17 20.80 -1.57
C TYR A 490 18.54 19.52 -1.01
N GLY A 491 18.24 19.52 0.29
CA GLY A 491 17.57 18.43 0.99
C GLY A 491 16.03 18.55 1.00
N SER A 492 15.39 17.67 1.78
CA SER A 492 13.94 17.63 2.00
C SER A 492 13.42 19.00 2.45
N HIS A 493 12.26 19.41 1.94
CA HIS A 493 11.65 20.72 2.25
C HIS A 493 12.60 21.90 2.01
N LEU A 494 13.46 21.78 0.98
CA LEU A 494 14.48 22.76 0.60
C LEU A 494 15.56 23.01 1.68
N ARG A 495 15.83 22.03 2.54
CA ARG A 495 16.90 22.13 3.55
C ARG A 495 18.24 22.44 2.89
N GLY A 496 18.91 23.49 3.34
CA GLY A 496 20.23 23.89 2.84
C GLY A 496 20.20 24.49 1.43
N VAL A 497 19.04 24.90 0.93
CA VAL A 497 18.94 25.57 -0.37
C VAL A 497 19.69 26.90 -0.36
N GLN A 498 20.47 27.12 -1.40
CA GLN A 498 21.13 28.37 -1.73
C GLN A 498 20.39 29.08 -2.86
N ASP A 499 20.50 30.41 -2.91
CA ASP A 499 19.90 31.22 -3.98
C ASP A 499 20.68 31.04 -5.30
N PRO A 500 20.08 30.48 -6.36
CA PRO A 500 20.76 30.30 -7.63
C PRO A 500 20.82 31.62 -8.44
N PRO A 501 21.76 31.77 -9.39
CA PRO A 501 21.83 32.94 -10.26
C PRO A 501 20.60 33.05 -11.18
N GLU A 502 20.31 34.23 -11.74
CA GLU A 502 19.14 34.43 -12.63
C GLU A 502 19.11 33.48 -13.85
N ALA A 503 20.27 33.04 -14.32
CA ALA A 503 20.38 32.08 -15.42
C ALA A 503 19.65 30.76 -15.12
N PHE A 504 19.58 30.34 -13.85
CA PHE A 504 18.78 29.20 -13.41
C PHE A 504 17.29 29.39 -13.72
N GLY A 505 16.74 30.57 -13.40
CA GLY A 505 15.34 30.89 -13.65
C GLY A 505 15.02 30.86 -15.15
N ARG A 506 15.91 31.45 -15.98
CA ARG A 506 15.77 31.44 -17.44
C ARG A 506 15.80 30.03 -18.02
N GLU A 507 16.68 29.16 -17.54
CA GLU A 507 16.73 27.76 -17.98
C GLU A 507 15.49 26.98 -17.53
N LEU A 508 15.00 27.20 -16.31
CA LEU A 508 13.76 26.58 -15.83
C LEU A 508 12.54 27.03 -16.66
N THR A 509 12.44 28.32 -16.99
CA THR A 509 11.41 28.81 -17.93
C THR A 509 11.53 28.15 -19.30
N ALA A 510 12.75 27.96 -19.82
CA ALA A 510 12.96 27.28 -21.09
C ALA A 510 12.55 25.79 -21.04
N LEU A 511 12.85 25.09 -19.94
CA LEU A 511 12.39 23.72 -19.70
C LEU A 511 10.87 23.64 -19.75
N VAL A 512 10.19 24.52 -19.01
CA VAL A 512 8.71 24.55 -18.94
C VAL A 512 8.11 24.83 -20.31
N LYS A 513 8.64 25.79 -21.07
CA LYS A 513 8.21 26.08 -22.45
C LYS A 513 8.38 24.88 -23.38
N ALA A 514 9.48 24.12 -23.25
CA ALA A 514 9.69 22.91 -24.03
C ALA A 514 8.65 21.82 -23.70
N ILE A 515 8.31 21.65 -22.41
CA ILE A 515 7.26 20.73 -21.98
C ILE A 515 5.89 21.16 -22.53
N GLU A 516 5.53 22.43 -22.43
CA GLU A 516 4.26 22.94 -22.96
C GLU A 516 4.14 22.83 -24.48
N ALA A 517 5.24 23.06 -25.20
CA ALA A 517 5.28 22.90 -26.64
C ALA A 517 4.98 21.44 -27.04
N GLU A 518 5.60 20.46 -26.36
CA GLU A 518 5.33 19.05 -26.62
C GLU A 518 3.93 18.63 -26.17
N ARG A 519 3.45 19.13 -25.02
CA ARG A 519 2.08 18.91 -24.52
C ARG A 519 1.04 19.36 -25.55
N THR A 520 1.20 20.57 -26.08
CA THR A 520 0.30 21.13 -27.11
C THR A 520 0.39 20.33 -28.40
N LYS A 521 1.60 20.02 -28.87
CA LYS A 521 1.84 19.23 -30.08
C LYS A 521 1.21 17.84 -30.02
N ARG A 522 1.23 17.17 -28.86
CA ARG A 522 0.64 15.84 -28.65
C ARG A 522 -0.83 15.86 -28.19
N GLY A 523 -1.41 17.04 -28.00
CA GLY A 523 -2.79 17.19 -27.50
C GLY A 523 -2.99 16.60 -26.10
N TRP A 524 -1.98 16.66 -25.24
CA TRP A 524 -2.08 16.18 -23.86
C TRP A 524 -2.94 17.12 -22.99
N PRO A 525 -3.60 16.59 -21.93
CA PRO A 525 -4.35 17.42 -20.97
C PRO A 525 -3.50 18.53 -20.36
N GLU A 526 -4.15 19.56 -19.81
CA GLU A 526 -3.46 20.63 -19.07
C GLU A 526 -2.58 20.06 -17.95
N PHE A 527 -1.40 20.65 -17.78
CA PHE A 527 -0.48 20.36 -16.67
C PHE A 527 -0.53 21.47 -15.62
N LEU A 528 -0.59 21.07 -14.35
CA LEU A 528 -0.27 21.94 -13.22
C LEU A 528 1.20 21.73 -12.85
N TYR A 529 2.02 22.76 -13.00
CA TYR A 529 3.45 22.63 -12.84
C TYR A 529 3.83 22.58 -11.35
N TYR A 530 4.47 21.47 -10.98
CA TYR A 530 4.93 21.19 -9.61
C TYR A 530 6.46 21.17 -9.56
N PRO A 531 7.12 22.33 -9.40
CA PRO A 531 8.57 22.42 -9.52
C PRO A 531 9.32 21.84 -8.32
N VAL A 532 8.74 21.91 -7.12
CA VAL A 532 9.39 21.52 -5.85
C VAL A 532 8.31 21.06 -4.87
N ASP A 533 8.65 20.01 -4.12
CA ASP A 533 7.85 19.43 -3.05
C ASP A 533 8.01 20.17 -1.72
N GLU A 534 6.88 20.57 -1.12
CA GLU A 534 6.72 21.02 0.28
C GLU A 534 7.82 21.96 0.81
N PRO A 535 7.91 23.23 0.33
CA PRO A 535 8.87 24.18 0.86
C PRO A 535 8.64 24.42 2.37
N SER A 536 9.73 24.50 3.14
CA SER A 536 9.65 24.96 4.53
C SER A 536 9.38 26.47 4.62
N THR A 537 9.06 26.96 5.82
CA THR A 537 8.88 28.40 6.10
C THR A 537 10.20 29.17 6.24
N ASP A 538 11.35 28.52 6.01
CA ASP A 538 12.65 29.17 6.03
C ASP A 538 12.74 30.24 4.90
N PRO A 539 13.26 31.45 5.17
CA PRO A 539 13.33 32.50 4.17
C PRO A 539 14.06 32.10 2.87
N ALA A 540 15.12 31.28 2.94
CA ALA A 540 15.82 30.81 1.74
C ALA A 540 14.94 29.84 0.93
N ALA A 541 14.21 28.95 1.62
CA ALA A 541 13.24 28.06 0.98
C ALA A 541 12.11 28.83 0.30
N VAL A 542 11.52 29.82 0.98
CA VAL A 542 10.46 30.67 0.42
C VAL A 542 10.98 31.47 -0.79
N ASN A 543 12.16 32.08 -0.69
CA ASN A 543 12.76 32.85 -1.79
C ASN A 543 13.04 31.95 -3.00
N PHE A 544 13.59 30.76 -2.78
CA PHE A 544 13.81 29.79 -3.85
C PHE A 544 12.49 29.35 -4.48
N MET A 545 11.47 29.06 -3.65
CA MET A 545 10.15 28.67 -4.13
C MET A 545 9.51 29.78 -4.99
N ALA A 546 9.60 31.03 -4.55
CA ALA A 546 9.13 32.18 -5.33
C ALA A 546 9.83 32.26 -6.70
N LYS A 547 11.15 32.04 -6.74
CA LYS A 547 11.93 32.04 -7.98
C LYS A 547 11.51 30.93 -8.95
N VAL A 548 11.28 29.71 -8.47
CA VAL A 548 10.86 28.59 -9.35
C VAL A 548 9.39 28.73 -9.81
N LEU A 549 8.50 29.24 -8.96
CA LEU A 549 7.12 29.53 -9.34
C LEU A 549 7.06 30.68 -10.37
N GLN A 550 7.84 31.75 -10.16
CA GLN A 550 7.94 32.84 -11.12
C GLN A 550 8.46 32.34 -12.48
N ALA A 551 9.48 31.48 -12.50
CA ALA A 551 9.99 30.91 -13.74
C ALA A 551 8.93 30.10 -14.51
N CYS A 552 8.03 29.40 -13.79
CA CYS A 552 6.87 28.74 -14.41
C CYS A 552 5.87 29.77 -14.94
N ARG A 553 5.54 30.81 -14.17
CA ARG A 553 4.63 31.89 -14.60
C ARG A 553 5.15 32.63 -15.84
N ASP A 554 6.46 32.86 -15.94
CA ASP A 554 7.13 33.45 -17.10
C ASP A 554 7.06 32.57 -18.37
N ALA A 555 6.74 31.27 -18.19
CA ALA A 555 6.42 30.36 -19.29
C ALA A 555 4.94 30.38 -19.68
N GLY A 556 4.08 31.11 -18.95
CA GLY A 556 2.65 31.23 -19.22
C GLY A 556 1.81 30.05 -18.73
N VAL A 557 2.27 29.31 -17.72
CA VAL A 557 1.59 28.11 -17.20
C VAL A 557 1.04 28.30 -15.79
N ARG A 558 0.09 27.43 -15.42
CA ARG A 558 -0.44 27.36 -14.05
C ARG A 558 0.49 26.60 -13.12
N THR A 559 0.58 27.07 -11.88
CA THR A 559 1.44 26.51 -10.85
C THR A 559 0.65 25.75 -9.78
N TYR A 560 1.30 24.74 -9.22
CA TYR A 560 0.81 23.96 -8.10
C TYR A 560 1.88 23.90 -7.01
N VAL A 561 1.45 24.02 -5.75
CA VAL A 561 2.32 23.86 -4.60
C VAL A 561 1.62 23.08 -3.49
N THR A 562 2.40 22.27 -2.80
CA THR A 562 2.06 21.64 -1.52
C THR A 562 2.54 22.52 -0.37
N ALA A 563 1.64 23.30 0.21
CA ALA A 563 1.97 24.21 1.30
C ALA A 563 0.70 24.67 2.02
N ASP A 564 0.80 24.94 3.31
CA ASP A 564 -0.31 25.47 4.11
C ASP A 564 -0.38 27.00 3.98
N PRO A 565 -1.39 27.57 3.27
CA PRO A 565 -1.48 29.01 3.04
C PRO A 565 -1.86 29.82 4.29
N THR A 566 -2.08 29.17 5.44
CA THR A 566 -2.25 29.83 6.75
C THR A 566 -0.92 30.29 7.35
N HIS A 567 0.21 29.84 6.83
CA HIS A 567 1.53 30.28 7.28
C HIS A 567 1.90 31.63 6.66
N ASP A 568 1.98 32.68 7.49
CA ASP A 568 2.37 34.04 7.08
C ASP A 568 3.65 34.11 6.23
N PRO A 569 4.72 33.33 6.49
CA PRO A 569 5.92 33.34 5.65
C PRO A 569 5.69 33.01 4.17
N PHE A 570 4.58 32.36 3.81
CA PHE A 570 4.23 32.07 2.42
C PHE A 570 3.49 33.21 1.70
N ALA A 571 3.29 34.36 2.35
CA ALA A 571 2.72 35.56 1.71
C ALA A 571 3.37 35.91 0.35
N PRO A 572 4.71 35.83 0.17
CA PRO A 572 5.35 36.10 -1.12
C PRO A 572 4.96 35.11 -2.23
N LEU A 573 4.51 33.91 -1.90
CA LEU A 573 4.15 32.89 -2.89
C LEU A 573 2.73 33.08 -3.42
N ARG A 574 1.83 33.73 -2.66
CA ARG A 574 0.40 33.86 -3.00
C ARG A 574 0.13 34.39 -4.42
N PRO A 575 0.84 35.42 -4.95
CA PRO A 575 0.60 35.92 -6.30
C PRO A 575 1.06 34.98 -7.42
N LEU A 576 1.85 33.96 -7.08
CA LEU A 576 2.52 33.05 -8.01
C LEU A 576 1.85 31.67 -8.07
N ILE A 577 0.81 31.44 -7.27
CA ILE A 577 0.15 30.13 -7.08
C ILE A 577 -1.25 30.16 -7.67
N ASP A 578 -1.52 29.21 -8.58
CA ASP A 578 -2.85 28.96 -9.13
C ASP A 578 -3.59 27.83 -8.38
N VAL A 579 -2.86 26.88 -7.78
CA VAL A 579 -3.44 25.79 -6.98
C VAL A 579 -2.66 25.59 -5.67
N TRP A 580 -3.34 25.82 -4.54
CA TRP A 580 -2.85 25.44 -3.21
C TRP A 580 -3.25 24.01 -2.90
N CYS A 581 -2.29 23.15 -2.60
CA CYS A 581 -2.53 21.84 -2.00
C CYS A 581 -2.12 21.85 -0.53
N THR A 582 -3.08 21.66 0.38
CA THR A 582 -2.90 21.85 1.83
C THR A 582 -3.49 20.70 2.66
N GLN A 583 -2.96 20.55 3.87
CA GLN A 583 -3.17 19.44 4.80
C GLN A 583 -3.13 20.11 6.14
N PRO A 584 -4.26 20.22 6.81
CA PRO A 584 -5.50 19.47 6.52
C PRO A 584 -6.54 20.29 5.73
N PHE A 585 -7.85 20.09 5.96
CA PHE A 585 -8.89 21.02 5.48
C PHE A 585 -8.79 22.37 6.22
N ALA A 586 -7.72 23.11 5.93
CA ALA A 586 -7.41 24.42 6.44
C ALA A 586 -6.80 25.25 5.28
N PRO A 587 -7.23 26.51 5.05
CA PRO A 587 -8.21 27.28 5.81
C PRO A 587 -9.66 26.73 5.75
N ASP A 588 -10.56 27.31 6.53
CA ASP A 588 -11.98 26.95 6.54
C ASP A 588 -12.69 27.24 5.19
N ARG A 589 -13.88 26.66 5.02
CA ARG A 589 -14.67 26.71 3.78
C ARG A 589 -14.92 28.15 3.34
N GLU A 590 -15.36 29.01 4.25
CA GLU A 590 -15.74 30.38 3.95
C GLU A 590 -14.53 31.19 3.49
N THR A 591 -13.39 31.02 4.15
CA THR A 591 -12.11 31.62 3.78
C THR A 591 -11.66 31.19 2.39
N ILE A 592 -11.62 29.88 2.09
CA ILE A 592 -11.17 29.43 0.77
C ILE A 592 -12.12 29.88 -0.33
N GLN A 593 -13.44 29.83 -0.10
CA GLN A 593 -14.41 30.27 -1.11
C GLN A 593 -14.30 31.77 -1.40
N ALA A 594 -14.01 32.60 -0.39
CA ALA A 594 -13.74 34.01 -0.59
C ALA A 594 -12.50 34.22 -1.46
N ASP A 595 -11.41 33.51 -1.18
CA ASP A 595 -10.15 33.66 -1.90
C ASP A 595 -10.21 33.12 -3.34
N MET A 596 -10.92 32.01 -3.56
CA MET A 596 -11.20 31.48 -4.91
C MET A 596 -11.98 32.50 -5.75
N ARG A 597 -12.96 33.20 -5.15
CA ARG A 597 -13.73 34.26 -5.85
C ARG A 597 -12.91 35.49 -6.18
N THR A 598 -11.98 35.90 -5.30
CA THR A 598 -11.22 37.15 -5.47
C THR A 598 -9.98 36.98 -6.34
N ARG A 599 -9.27 35.85 -6.22
CA ARG A 599 -7.99 35.60 -6.93
C ARG A 599 -8.08 34.58 -8.05
N GLY A 600 -9.15 33.80 -8.14
CA GLY A 600 -9.25 32.70 -9.12
C GLY A 600 -8.31 31.53 -8.82
N VAL A 601 -7.82 31.42 -7.59
CA VAL A 601 -7.00 30.28 -7.13
C VAL A 601 -7.88 29.05 -6.90
N GLU A 602 -7.30 27.85 -6.87
CA GLU A 602 -7.95 26.64 -6.41
C GLU A 602 -7.36 26.11 -5.09
N TYR A 603 -8.20 25.40 -4.32
CA TYR A 603 -7.80 24.73 -3.08
C TYR A 603 -8.02 23.23 -3.20
N TRP A 604 -6.91 22.50 -3.13
CA TRP A 604 -6.82 21.04 -3.15
C TRP A 604 -6.33 20.57 -1.78
N CYS A 605 -6.68 19.36 -1.38
CA CYS A 605 -6.32 18.78 -0.10
C CYS A 605 -5.52 17.50 -0.33
N TYR A 606 -4.36 17.39 0.32
CA TYR A 606 -3.56 16.16 0.40
C TYR A 606 -3.71 15.51 1.79
N PRO A 607 -4.75 14.70 2.06
CA PRO A 607 -5.13 14.30 3.41
C PRO A 607 -4.26 13.18 4.02
N ASN A 608 -2.94 13.38 4.19
CA ASN A 608 -2.03 12.30 4.62
C ASN A 608 -2.30 11.76 6.04
N HIS A 609 -3.03 12.51 6.88
CA HIS A 609 -3.52 12.03 8.19
C HIS A 609 -4.36 10.74 8.10
N VAL A 610 -4.98 10.47 6.95
CA VAL A 610 -5.68 9.20 6.63
C VAL A 610 -4.97 8.40 5.53
N ASN A 611 -3.74 8.76 5.17
CA ASN A 611 -2.93 8.13 4.12
C ASN A 611 -1.46 8.00 4.56
N GLY A 612 -1.22 7.30 5.68
CA GLY A 612 0.12 6.95 6.18
C GLY A 612 0.65 7.81 7.34
N GLU A 613 0.14 9.02 7.59
CA GLU A 613 0.46 9.76 8.83
C GLU A 613 -0.38 9.27 10.03
N ASN A 614 -0.49 7.96 10.18
CA ASN A 614 -1.28 7.27 11.18
C ASN A 614 -0.70 5.88 11.46
N ASP A 615 -1.42 5.07 12.22
CA ASP A 615 -1.10 3.69 12.59
C ASP A 615 -1.94 2.66 11.80
N HIS A 616 -2.45 3.06 10.63
CA HIS A 616 -3.38 2.30 9.77
C HIS A 616 -4.79 2.08 10.33
N THR A 617 -5.12 2.61 11.51
CA THR A 617 -6.44 2.43 12.13
C THR A 617 -7.50 3.55 11.96
N PRO A 618 -7.25 4.74 11.35
CA PRO A 618 -8.28 5.79 11.23
C PRO A 618 -9.31 5.53 10.11
N VAL A 619 -9.89 4.33 10.06
CA VAL A 619 -10.83 3.88 9.01
C VAL A 619 -12.09 4.74 8.95
N THR A 620 -12.65 5.11 10.11
CA THR A 620 -13.78 6.06 10.20
C THR A 620 -13.40 7.46 9.70
N GLY A 621 -12.19 7.92 10.04
CA GLY A 621 -11.66 9.21 9.57
C GLY A 621 -11.48 9.25 8.06
N ALA A 622 -11.07 8.13 7.47
CA ALA A 622 -10.94 7.96 6.03
C ALA A 622 -12.29 8.11 5.29
N ARG A 623 -13.34 7.38 5.72
CA ARG A 623 -14.70 7.51 5.14
C ARG A 623 -15.24 8.94 5.28
N MET A 624 -15.09 9.55 6.46
CA MET A 624 -15.48 10.96 6.66
C MET A 624 -14.74 11.91 5.72
N THR A 625 -13.42 11.76 5.59
CA THR A 625 -12.59 12.65 4.77
C THR A 625 -12.98 12.58 3.30
N TYR A 626 -13.25 11.39 2.77
CA TYR A 626 -13.57 11.18 1.35
C TYR A 626 -15.04 11.46 0.99
N GLY A 627 -15.94 11.38 1.97
CA GLY A 627 -17.36 11.64 1.79
C GLY A 627 -17.79 13.01 2.31
N PHE A 628 -18.54 12.99 3.41
CA PHE A 628 -19.20 14.17 3.99
C PHE A 628 -18.23 15.31 4.35
N GLY A 629 -17.01 14.99 4.80
CA GLY A 629 -15.97 15.98 5.08
C GLY A 629 -15.54 16.74 3.83
N PHE A 630 -15.37 16.06 2.70
CA PHE A 630 -15.02 16.71 1.43
C PHE A 630 -16.16 17.54 0.83
N TRP A 631 -17.40 17.06 0.96
CA TRP A 631 -18.60 17.86 0.65
C TRP A 631 -18.61 19.17 1.47
N ARG A 632 -18.32 19.06 2.77
CA ARG A 632 -18.36 20.18 3.72
C ARG A 632 -17.19 21.16 3.55
N SER A 633 -16.01 20.70 3.13
CA SER A 633 -14.78 21.48 3.19
C SER A 633 -14.69 22.63 2.19
N GLY A 634 -15.32 22.51 1.01
CA GLY A 634 -15.23 23.49 -0.08
C GLY A 634 -14.01 23.30 -1.01
N PHE A 635 -13.10 22.39 -0.68
CA PHE A 635 -11.97 22.03 -1.52
C PHE A 635 -12.43 21.37 -2.82
N LEU A 636 -11.67 21.50 -3.91
CA LEU A 636 -12.04 20.93 -5.21
C LEU A 636 -11.48 19.52 -5.45
N THR A 637 -10.37 19.19 -4.80
CA THR A 637 -9.65 17.94 -5.05
C THR A 637 -9.15 17.31 -3.75
N LEU A 638 -9.25 15.99 -3.62
CA LEU A 638 -8.45 15.20 -2.68
C LEU A 638 -7.29 14.53 -3.43
N ILE A 639 -6.07 14.58 -2.91
CA ILE A 639 -4.87 14.06 -3.58
C ILE A 639 -3.78 13.63 -2.58
N PRO A 640 -3.99 12.56 -1.79
CA PRO A 640 -3.02 12.19 -0.75
C PRO A 640 -1.72 11.61 -1.34
N TRP A 641 -0.67 11.66 -0.52
CA TRP A 641 0.57 10.91 -0.70
C TRP A 641 0.42 9.53 -0.06
N ILE A 642 0.40 8.38 -0.72
CA ILE A 642 0.60 7.90 -2.10
C ILE A 642 -0.23 6.59 -2.25
N TYR A 643 -0.52 6.11 -3.46
CA TYR A 643 -1.23 4.83 -3.67
C TYR A 643 -0.54 3.61 -3.03
N SER A 644 0.77 3.52 -3.18
CA SER A 644 1.61 2.50 -2.57
C SER A 644 3.05 2.99 -2.47
N SER A 645 3.68 2.80 -1.31
CA SER A 645 5.12 3.01 -1.14
C SER A 645 5.64 2.14 -0.01
N SER A 646 6.47 1.16 -0.36
CA SER A 646 7.13 0.30 0.63
C SER A 646 8.64 0.53 0.68
N THR A 647 9.23 0.29 1.84
CA THR A 647 10.68 0.14 2.06
C THR A 647 10.91 -1.22 2.69
N GLY A 648 11.89 -1.99 2.23
CA GLY A 648 12.11 -3.33 2.79
C GLY A 648 11.00 -4.32 2.46
N ASP A 649 10.62 -5.12 3.46
CA ASP A 649 9.53 -6.09 3.33
C ASP A 649 8.17 -5.38 3.48
N PRO A 650 7.30 -5.37 2.43
CA PRO A 650 5.97 -4.76 2.48
C PRO A 650 5.04 -5.24 3.62
N PHE A 651 5.40 -6.34 4.29
CA PHE A 651 4.65 -6.93 5.39
C PHE A 651 5.32 -6.71 6.77
N ASN A 652 6.33 -5.85 6.85
CA ASN A 652 7.02 -5.49 8.09
C ASN A 652 7.18 -3.97 8.23
N TYR A 653 6.23 -3.34 8.93
CA TYR A 653 6.18 -1.88 9.07
C TYR A 653 7.26 -1.28 10.00
N LEU A 654 8.16 -2.11 10.52
CA LEU A 654 9.17 -1.71 11.48
C LEU A 654 10.59 -1.70 10.90
N ASP A 655 10.83 -2.31 9.74
CA ASP A 655 12.18 -2.64 9.24
C ASP A 655 12.93 -1.50 8.52
N GLY A 656 12.23 -0.44 8.12
CA GLY A 656 12.82 0.67 7.36
C GLY A 656 12.79 2.05 8.05
N PRO A 657 13.20 3.12 7.34
CA PRO A 657 13.13 4.50 7.83
C PRO A 657 11.72 5.01 8.11
N SER A 658 10.74 4.49 7.39
CA SER A 658 9.33 4.81 7.54
C SER A 658 8.49 3.54 7.44
N MET A 659 7.31 3.55 8.06
CA MET A 659 6.28 2.55 7.80
C MET A 659 5.87 2.54 6.32
N ASP A 660 5.45 1.37 5.83
CA ASP A 660 4.95 1.21 4.46
C ASP A 660 3.57 1.82 4.27
N PHE A 661 3.37 2.52 3.16
CA PHE A 661 2.15 3.28 2.89
C PHE A 661 1.15 2.47 2.07
N PHE A 662 -0.07 2.34 2.59
CA PHE A 662 -1.28 1.96 1.85
C PHE A 662 -1.23 0.59 1.15
N ASN A 663 -1.57 0.46 -0.14
CA ASN A 663 -1.82 -0.81 -0.80
C ASN A 663 -0.54 -1.65 -0.99
N ARG A 664 -0.71 -2.99 -1.03
CA ARG A 664 0.32 -3.99 -1.36
C ARG A 664 -0.01 -4.68 -2.68
N HIS A 665 0.85 -5.61 -3.08
CA HIS A 665 0.64 -6.39 -4.29
C HIS A 665 0.90 -7.87 -4.03
N GLU A 666 0.08 -8.71 -4.65
CA GLU A 666 0.36 -10.12 -4.83
C GLU A 666 1.61 -10.29 -5.70
N PRO A 667 2.26 -11.47 -5.67
CA PRO A 667 3.45 -11.72 -6.49
C PRO A 667 3.25 -11.49 -8.00
N ASP A 668 2.02 -11.53 -8.51
CA ASP A 668 1.67 -11.30 -9.92
C ASP A 668 1.32 -9.83 -10.25
N GLY A 669 1.40 -8.93 -9.27
CA GLY A 669 1.09 -7.51 -9.39
C GLY A 669 -0.37 -7.13 -9.07
N THR A 670 -1.23 -8.09 -8.72
CA THR A 670 -2.61 -7.79 -8.30
C THR A 670 -2.62 -6.99 -7.00
N PRO A 671 -3.35 -5.86 -6.91
CA PRO A 671 -3.47 -5.09 -5.68
C PRO A 671 -4.04 -5.90 -4.51
N ILE A 672 -3.45 -5.67 -3.34
CA ILE A 672 -3.93 -6.11 -2.03
C ILE A 672 -4.32 -4.82 -1.29
N PRO A 673 -5.63 -4.55 -1.14
CA PRO A 673 -6.10 -3.34 -0.50
C PRO A 673 -5.90 -3.39 1.02
N VAL A 674 -5.96 -2.22 1.63
CA VAL A 674 -6.01 -2.03 3.09
C VAL A 674 -7.38 -1.50 3.51
N ALA A 675 -7.77 -1.70 4.77
CA ALA A 675 -9.06 -1.23 5.27
C ALA A 675 -9.30 0.28 5.05
N LEU A 676 -8.24 1.10 5.14
CA LEU A 676 -8.33 2.54 4.85
C LEU A 676 -8.70 2.84 3.38
N TRP A 677 -8.20 2.06 2.43
CA TRP A 677 -8.48 2.25 1.01
C TRP A 677 -9.93 1.88 0.67
N GLU A 678 -10.45 0.80 1.26
CA GLU A 678 -11.86 0.46 1.13
C GLU A 678 -12.77 1.55 1.74
N ALA A 679 -12.34 2.18 2.84
CA ALA A 679 -13.07 3.31 3.41
C ALA A 679 -13.05 4.57 2.52
N TYR A 680 -12.05 4.73 1.63
CA TYR A 680 -12.06 5.82 0.65
C TYR A 680 -13.18 5.60 -0.37
N ARG A 681 -13.37 4.36 -0.85
CA ARG A 681 -14.47 4.01 -1.77
C ARG A 681 -15.82 4.28 -1.14
N GLU A 682 -16.00 3.88 0.11
CA GLU A 682 -17.24 4.14 0.85
C GLU A 682 -17.51 5.64 1.06
N GLY A 683 -16.47 6.43 1.32
CA GLY A 683 -16.58 7.88 1.39
C GLY A 683 -16.90 8.50 0.03
N TYR A 684 -16.27 8.02 -1.04
CA TYR A 684 -16.58 8.43 -2.41
C TYR A 684 -18.06 8.16 -2.76
N ASP A 685 -18.57 6.99 -2.41
CA ASP A 685 -19.97 6.66 -2.63
C ASP A 685 -20.91 7.53 -1.77
N ASP A 686 -20.59 7.76 -0.48
CA ASP A 686 -21.33 8.72 0.37
C ASP A 686 -21.46 10.09 -0.32
N TYR A 687 -20.37 10.58 -0.92
CA TYR A 687 -20.36 11.83 -1.67
C TYR A 687 -21.24 11.78 -2.92
N ARG A 688 -21.23 10.67 -3.67
CA ARG A 688 -22.09 10.51 -4.85
C ARG A 688 -23.57 10.42 -4.50
N TYR A 689 -23.95 9.83 -3.37
CA TYR A 689 -25.32 9.88 -2.87
C TYR A 689 -25.77 11.34 -2.65
N VAL A 690 -24.93 12.13 -1.96
CA VAL A 690 -25.18 13.56 -1.75
C VAL A 690 -25.37 14.28 -3.09
N TYR A 691 -24.41 14.15 -4.01
CA TYR A 691 -24.44 14.84 -5.29
C TYR A 691 -25.65 14.43 -6.13
N THR A 692 -25.99 13.13 -6.16
CA THR A 692 -27.17 12.61 -6.86
C THR A 692 -28.45 13.26 -6.34
N LEU A 693 -28.59 13.38 -5.01
CA LEU A 693 -29.74 14.05 -4.42
C LEU A 693 -29.78 15.55 -4.75
N GLU A 694 -28.64 16.24 -4.70
CA GLU A 694 -28.55 17.67 -5.07
C GLU A 694 -29.03 17.91 -6.50
N GLN A 695 -28.63 17.06 -7.46
CA GLN A 695 -29.09 17.17 -8.85
C GLN A 695 -30.58 16.90 -9.01
N LEU A 696 -31.10 15.86 -8.35
CA LEU A 696 -32.53 15.53 -8.41
C LEU A 696 -33.40 16.63 -7.75
N ILE A 697 -32.95 17.24 -6.66
CA ILE A 697 -33.60 18.41 -6.06
C ILE A 697 -33.66 19.56 -7.07
N ALA A 698 -32.55 19.83 -7.78
CA ALA A 698 -32.51 20.88 -8.79
C ALA A 698 -33.47 20.61 -9.96
N GLU A 699 -33.52 19.37 -10.45
CA GLU A 699 -34.47 18.95 -11.49
C GLU A 699 -35.92 19.07 -11.03
N ALA A 700 -36.25 18.61 -9.83
CA ALA A 700 -37.60 18.67 -9.28
C ALA A 700 -38.09 20.13 -9.06
N LYS A 701 -37.20 21.04 -8.65
CA LYS A 701 -37.52 22.48 -8.54
C LYS A 701 -37.88 23.12 -9.90
N GLN A 702 -37.45 22.55 -11.03
CA GLN A 702 -37.80 23.04 -12.36
C GLN A 702 -39.19 22.55 -12.84
N ARG A 703 -39.84 21.64 -12.12
CA ARG A 703 -41.13 21.05 -12.49
C ARG A 703 -42.27 21.78 -11.78
N PRO A 704 -43.31 22.28 -12.46
CA PRO A 704 -44.39 23.05 -11.83
C PRO A 704 -45.33 22.21 -10.95
N GLN A 705 -45.26 20.88 -11.02
CA GLN A 705 -46.10 19.98 -10.24
C GLN A 705 -45.84 20.14 -8.74
N ALA A 706 -46.91 20.30 -7.94
CA ALA A 706 -46.81 20.45 -6.49
C ALA A 706 -46.04 19.29 -5.84
N ALA A 707 -46.27 18.05 -6.29
CA ALA A 707 -45.56 16.87 -5.79
C ALA A 707 -44.03 16.98 -5.98
N CYS A 708 -43.55 17.51 -7.11
CA CYS A 708 -42.12 17.72 -7.34
C CYS A 708 -41.56 18.82 -6.42
N GLN A 709 -42.29 19.92 -6.26
CA GLN A 709 -41.87 21.03 -5.39
C GLN A 709 -41.82 20.60 -3.92
N ASP A 710 -42.82 19.86 -3.45
CA ASP A 710 -42.91 19.34 -2.09
C ASP A 710 -41.80 18.32 -1.82
N ALA A 711 -41.56 17.39 -2.76
CA ALA A 711 -40.47 16.41 -2.65
C ALA A 711 -39.10 17.09 -2.63
N ALA A 712 -38.87 18.09 -3.49
CA ALA A 712 -37.61 18.85 -3.51
C ALA A 712 -37.41 19.63 -2.20
N ALA A 713 -38.46 20.23 -1.65
CA ALA A 713 -38.38 20.95 -0.38
C ALA A 713 -38.12 20.01 0.80
N ALA A 714 -38.74 18.82 0.82
CA ALA A 714 -38.47 17.80 1.83
C ALA A 714 -37.03 17.29 1.76
N ALA A 715 -36.59 16.89 0.57
CA ALA A 715 -35.23 16.41 0.34
C ALA A 715 -34.18 17.48 0.70
N GLN A 716 -34.42 18.75 0.38
CA GLN A 716 -33.54 19.86 0.76
C GLN A 716 -33.43 20.00 2.28
N ARG A 717 -34.53 19.86 3.03
CA ARG A 717 -34.51 19.94 4.50
C ARG A 717 -33.71 18.80 5.12
N GLU A 718 -33.91 17.57 4.64
CA GLU A 718 -33.17 16.42 5.13
C GLU A 718 -31.68 16.52 4.79
N LEU A 719 -31.34 16.92 3.57
CA LEU A 719 -29.94 17.13 3.18
C LEU A 719 -29.28 18.23 4.03
N GLN A 720 -30.01 19.30 4.35
CA GLN A 720 -29.53 20.33 5.26
C GLN A 720 -29.32 19.78 6.68
N ALA A 721 -30.21 18.92 7.18
CA ALA A 721 -30.03 18.28 8.48
C ALA A 721 -28.77 17.40 8.53
N VAL A 722 -28.48 16.65 7.45
CA VAL A 722 -27.22 15.88 7.33
C VAL A 722 -26.02 16.83 7.34
N TRP A 723 -26.07 17.92 6.57
CA TRP A 723 -25.02 18.94 6.54
C TRP A 723 -24.73 19.52 7.93
N ASP A 724 -25.77 19.87 8.69
CA ASP A 724 -25.68 20.46 10.02
C ASP A 724 -25.19 19.45 11.08
N ALA A 725 -25.40 18.16 10.85
CA ALA A 725 -24.94 17.09 11.74
C ALA A 725 -23.43 16.81 11.63
N ILE A 726 -22.76 17.29 10.57
CA ILE A 726 -21.31 17.08 10.38
C ILE A 726 -20.54 17.80 11.47
N ARG A 727 -19.81 17.03 12.27
CA ARG A 727 -18.89 17.55 13.29
C ARG A 727 -17.62 18.04 12.60
N VAL A 728 -17.64 19.28 12.12
CA VAL A 728 -16.56 19.84 11.28
C VAL A 728 -15.21 19.81 12.00
N GLN A 729 -14.20 19.24 11.34
CA GLN A 729 -12.83 19.21 11.82
C GLN A 729 -11.89 19.51 10.67
N ALA A 730 -10.73 20.09 10.98
CA ALA A 730 -9.68 20.25 10.00
C ALA A 730 -9.12 18.86 9.59
N LYS A 731 -8.81 18.00 10.57
CA LYS A 731 -8.30 16.63 10.41
C LYS A 731 -9.30 15.61 10.97
N TYR A 732 -9.92 14.80 10.11
CA TYR A 732 -10.78 13.70 10.55
C TYR A 732 -9.93 12.43 10.76
N LYS A 733 -9.51 12.17 12.01
CA LYS A 733 -8.60 11.05 12.31
C LYS A 733 -9.19 10.00 13.25
N TYR A 734 -9.41 10.34 14.51
CA TYR A 734 -9.86 9.39 15.55
C TYR A 734 -11.09 9.90 16.29
N ASP A 735 -10.98 11.06 16.94
CA ASP A 735 -11.96 11.55 17.90
C ASP A 735 -13.00 12.49 17.29
N GLY A 736 -14.14 12.63 17.98
CA GLY A 736 -15.18 13.59 17.59
C GLY A 736 -15.84 13.31 16.23
N LEU A 737 -15.66 12.10 15.69
CA LEU A 737 -16.28 11.63 14.46
C LEU A 737 -17.67 11.06 14.74
N TRP A 738 -18.49 10.92 13.70
CA TRP A 738 -19.65 10.05 13.74
C TRP A 738 -19.24 8.62 14.09
N SER A 739 -20.10 7.94 14.86
CA SER A 739 -20.01 6.49 15.00
C SER A 739 -20.20 5.83 13.63
N PRO A 740 -19.66 4.62 13.43
CA PRO A 740 -19.81 3.91 12.16
C PRO A 740 -21.26 3.80 11.68
N ALA A 741 -22.20 3.46 12.58
CA ALA A 741 -23.61 3.34 12.25
C ALA A 741 -24.27 4.67 11.85
N GLU A 742 -23.78 5.81 12.35
CA GLU A 742 -24.30 7.13 11.94
C GLU A 742 -24.07 7.39 10.44
N PHE A 743 -22.96 6.93 9.86
CA PHE A 743 -22.73 7.08 8.41
C PHE A 743 -23.80 6.35 7.60
N ASP A 744 -24.12 5.11 7.95
CA ASP A 744 -25.13 4.32 7.26
C ASP A 744 -26.52 4.93 7.41
N VAL A 745 -26.83 5.50 8.59
CA VAL A 745 -28.09 6.24 8.81
C VAL A 745 -28.17 7.44 7.88
N TYR A 746 -27.13 8.26 7.79
CA TYR A 746 -27.15 9.45 6.92
C TYR A 746 -27.15 9.09 5.43
N ARG A 747 -26.37 8.08 5.00
CA ARG A 747 -26.42 7.55 3.62
C ARG A 747 -27.83 7.04 3.30
N TRP A 748 -28.45 6.29 4.22
CA TRP A 748 -29.80 5.77 4.05
C TRP A 748 -30.87 6.88 3.98
N LEU A 749 -30.77 7.91 4.83
CA LEU A 749 -31.68 9.07 4.77
C LEU A 749 -31.61 9.75 3.40
N ILE A 750 -30.40 9.98 2.87
CA ILE A 750 -30.20 10.55 1.53
C ILE A 750 -30.79 9.63 0.45
N ALA A 751 -30.52 8.33 0.53
CA ALA A 751 -31.06 7.34 -0.40
C ALA A 751 -32.60 7.32 -0.42
N GLN A 752 -33.26 7.44 0.74
CA GLN A 752 -34.72 7.53 0.82
C GLN A 752 -35.26 8.80 0.16
N GLN A 753 -34.56 9.92 0.29
CA GLN A 753 -34.95 11.16 -0.40
C GLN A 753 -34.73 11.06 -1.91
N ILE A 754 -33.67 10.38 -2.38
CA ILE A 754 -33.48 10.10 -3.82
C ILE A 754 -34.69 9.35 -4.38
N LEU A 755 -35.12 8.28 -3.71
CA LEU A 755 -36.30 7.50 -4.14
C LEU A 755 -37.57 8.34 -4.17
N SER A 756 -37.78 9.17 -3.13
CA SER A 756 -38.96 10.02 -3.00
C SER A 756 -39.01 11.08 -4.11
N VAL A 757 -37.88 11.73 -4.41
CA VAL A 757 -37.79 12.73 -5.48
C VAL A 757 -37.95 12.08 -6.85
N GLN A 758 -37.34 10.92 -7.08
CA GLN A 758 -37.53 10.17 -8.35
C GLN A 758 -38.98 9.76 -8.56
N GLN A 759 -39.67 9.30 -7.52
CA GLN A 759 -41.09 8.97 -7.60
C GLN A 759 -41.94 10.19 -7.97
N ALA A 760 -41.62 11.36 -7.43
CA ALA A 760 -42.31 12.61 -7.77
C ALA A 760 -41.97 13.12 -9.18
N LEU A 761 -40.78 12.82 -9.69
CA LEU A 761 -40.33 13.15 -11.05
C LEU A 761 -40.84 12.16 -12.11
N ALA A 762 -41.39 11.02 -11.70
CA ALA A 762 -41.94 10.05 -12.62
C ALA A 762 -43.10 10.68 -13.43
N PRO A 763 -43.22 10.34 -14.73
CA PRO A 763 -44.18 10.97 -15.65
C PRO A 763 -45.65 10.93 -15.22
#